data_AF-A0A086ZZ57-F1
#
_entry.id   AF-A0A086ZZ57-F1
#
_cell.length_a   1.000
_cell.length_b   1.000
_cell.length_c   1.000
_cell.angle_alpha   90.00
_cell.angle_beta   90.00
_cell.angle_gamma   90.00
#
_symmetry.space_group_name_H-M   'P 1'
#
loop_
_entity.id
_entity.type
_entity.pdbx_description
1 polymer ?
#
loop_
_entity_poly.entity_id
_entity_poly.type
_entity_poly.pdbx_seq_one_letter_code
_entity_poly.pdbx_strand_id
1 'polypeptide(L)'
;MRGRIIRLAILVAVLVAVVGSFVMLSGLDAVAPLGVRGTVQVSGSTPSKPSSSTIAGVERTAGDTSADIVKLVEDIKDPGGARSMYVAVGDRSGELARWLADGYSGFTRSMTTTVLPFDRLSGQDPRGSYYVYGDPAATWAFAERFRTDGYEVDVKTDYTASYAQWLGNQPLGVSFAVTILLCAMLAGMFALMNVKGYAVQRLQGNSSWSVIARDVRANIRQALASILTVLLGFTGFLALYNHASHMGMALALAAGVFAVFLMVIVVAYLIGFMVASRSSLLASLKGRLPARLASGLIYCVRVPAVILAVWAVIYAGMVASQALDQAEAQQAWATAGQASAIRLNPRLSQDEQDRYAAATGQWLISQERQGRMILAEEGYTLEQLSAVASQTGSPMDGAASLSGNVLVVNSNYLHAQTVQDALGRRITRVPNQGVLVVIPASKQDQRERIENVVRAFIGSQSQMHGVATPRITVLTGKSGQSLFGYGQQNMPNQKTLFHDAVLVGVDSDTGIFSPDDYTAYASAGNAMLTDPDQALVSLREAGLQPFIYAVSSVSAKAAADFAKLQANLRIHLMNVLVAIAILIASAIAAAQTHVRGGAQRIFARYVHGWSFPATHRLAITMETMLALAPILFSTYQIIQSGLRAGTPTGAQNVADIYLLGGWQPAFIAAVTIVNILIYLLATARYERILAANHSREE
;
A
#
# COMPACT_ATOMS: atom_id res chain seq x y z
N MET A 1 -2.02 16.55 36.74
CA MET A 1 -1.48 16.25 35.39
C MET A 1 -0.75 14.90 35.29
N ARG A 2 0.05 14.46 36.28
CA ARG A 2 0.97 13.29 36.16
C ARG A 2 0.30 11.94 35.83
N GLY A 3 -0.81 11.58 36.48
CA GLY A 3 -1.54 10.34 36.15
C GLY A 3 -2.22 10.34 34.78
N ARG A 4 -2.39 11.51 34.12
CA ARG A 4 -3.08 11.59 32.82
C ARG A 4 -2.22 11.05 31.67
N ILE A 5 -0.89 11.11 31.78
CA ILE A 5 0.04 10.70 30.71
C ILE A 5 -0.02 9.18 30.49
N ILE A 6 0.09 8.39 31.56
CA ILE A 6 0.03 6.93 31.45
C ILE A 6 -1.37 6.44 31.04
N ARG A 7 -2.43 7.14 31.49
CA ARG A 7 -3.82 6.86 31.07
C ARG A 7 -4.02 7.12 29.59
N LEU A 8 -3.45 8.20 29.06
CA LEU A 8 -3.47 8.47 27.62
C LEU A 8 -2.76 7.37 26.84
N ALA A 9 -1.60 6.88 27.31
CA ALA A 9 -0.90 5.76 26.67
C ALA A 9 -1.76 4.50 26.59
N ILE A 10 -2.43 4.12 27.70
CA ILE A 10 -3.31 2.95 27.74
C ILE A 10 -4.54 3.14 26.85
N LEU A 11 -5.15 4.33 26.87
CA LEU A 11 -6.32 4.67 26.05
C LEU A 11 -5.99 4.57 24.55
N VAL A 12 -4.86 5.15 24.14
CA VAL A 12 -4.40 5.08 22.75
C VAL A 12 -4.08 3.64 22.37
N ALA A 13 -3.40 2.89 23.23
CA ALA A 13 -3.08 1.48 22.98
C ALA A 13 -4.34 0.62 22.76
N VAL A 14 -5.36 0.74 23.62
CA VAL A 14 -6.59 -0.05 23.46
C VAL A 14 -7.38 0.38 22.23
N LEU A 15 -7.45 1.68 21.93
CA LEU A 15 -8.18 2.21 20.78
C LEU A 15 -7.54 1.76 19.45
N VAL A 16 -6.21 1.87 19.34
CA VAL A 16 -5.48 1.41 18.15
C VAL A 16 -5.55 -0.11 18.01
N ALA A 17 -5.56 -0.85 19.12
CA ALA A 17 -5.71 -2.31 19.08
C ALA A 17 -7.08 -2.75 18.53
N VAL A 18 -8.18 -2.16 18.99
CA VAL A 18 -9.53 -2.51 18.48
C VAL A 18 -9.74 -2.06 17.03
N VAL A 19 -9.32 -0.84 16.69
CA VAL A 19 -9.43 -0.32 15.31
C VAL A 19 -8.54 -1.12 14.37
N GLY A 20 -7.29 -1.37 14.76
CA GLY A 20 -6.34 -2.14 13.98
C GLY A 20 -6.82 -3.58 13.75
N SER A 21 -7.35 -4.23 14.79
CA SER A 21 -7.95 -5.56 14.66
C SER A 21 -9.13 -5.57 13.70
N PHE A 22 -10.01 -4.58 13.76
CA PHE A 22 -11.15 -4.48 12.83
C PHE A 22 -10.69 -4.31 11.39
N VAL A 23 -9.76 -3.38 11.13
CA VAL A 23 -9.24 -3.14 9.78
C VAL A 23 -8.52 -4.36 9.23
N MET A 24 -7.70 -5.04 10.05
CA MET A 24 -7.02 -6.27 9.65
C MET A 24 -8.02 -7.36 9.30
N LEU A 25 -8.99 -7.65 10.16
CA LEU A 25 -9.97 -8.71 9.88
C LEU A 25 -10.87 -8.37 8.70
N SER A 26 -11.29 -7.11 8.54
CA SER A 26 -12.06 -6.67 7.38
C SER A 26 -11.28 -6.83 6.08
N GLY A 27 -9.98 -6.49 6.09
CA GLY A 27 -9.11 -6.67 4.94
C GLY A 27 -8.82 -8.15 4.63
N LEU A 28 -8.64 -8.98 5.66
CA LEU A 28 -8.44 -10.42 5.49
C LEU A 28 -9.70 -11.09 4.94
N ASP A 29 -10.87 -10.78 5.51
CA ASP A 29 -12.15 -11.35 5.10
C ASP A 29 -12.51 -11.00 3.65
N ALA A 30 -12.16 -9.78 3.21
CA ALA A 30 -12.32 -9.34 1.83
C ALA A 30 -11.53 -10.21 0.85
N VAL A 31 -10.37 -10.74 1.25
CA VAL A 31 -9.50 -11.58 0.40
C VAL A 31 -9.90 -13.06 0.48
N ALA A 32 -10.10 -13.58 1.69
CA ALA A 32 -10.49 -14.97 1.91
C ALA A 32 -11.34 -15.08 3.20
N PRO A 33 -12.27 -16.04 3.30
CA PRO A 33 -13.05 -16.23 4.51
C PRO A 33 -12.16 -16.47 5.73
N LEU A 34 -12.61 -16.03 6.89
CA LEU A 34 -11.81 -16.10 8.11
C LEU A 34 -11.71 -17.53 8.65
N GLY A 35 -10.57 -17.87 9.26
CA GLY A 35 -10.35 -19.17 9.93
C GLY A 35 -9.56 -20.21 9.15
N VAL A 36 -9.09 -19.87 7.94
CA VAL A 36 -8.24 -20.73 7.10
C VAL A 36 -7.01 -21.22 7.86
N ARG A 37 -6.71 -22.53 7.76
CA ARG A 37 -5.53 -23.17 8.34
C ARG A 37 -4.46 -23.54 7.32
N GLY A 38 -4.84 -23.73 6.07
CA GLY A 38 -3.91 -23.96 4.96
C GLY A 38 -4.50 -23.55 3.61
N THR A 39 -3.63 -23.28 2.65
CA THR A 39 -3.99 -22.96 1.26
C THR A 39 -3.25 -23.91 0.35
N VAL A 40 -3.99 -24.51 -0.57
CA VAL A 40 -3.44 -25.33 -1.65
C VAL A 40 -3.70 -24.60 -2.95
N GLN A 41 -2.63 -24.24 -3.64
CA GLN A 41 -2.69 -23.62 -4.96
C GLN A 41 -2.42 -24.69 -6.01
N VAL A 42 -3.41 -24.92 -6.87
CA VAL A 42 -3.38 -25.92 -7.94
C VAL A 42 -3.21 -25.21 -9.27
N SER A 43 -2.18 -25.60 -10.03
CA SER A 43 -1.80 -25.08 -11.35
C SER A 43 -1.27 -26.20 -12.25
N GLY A 44 -0.67 -25.84 -13.38
CA GLY A 44 -0.10 -26.80 -14.34
C GLY A 44 -1.11 -27.21 -15.42
N SER A 45 -0.73 -28.21 -16.21
CA SER A 45 -1.54 -28.68 -17.34
C SER A 45 -2.77 -29.45 -16.87
N THR A 46 -3.85 -29.36 -17.63
CA THR A 46 -5.05 -30.17 -17.36
C THR A 46 -4.74 -31.65 -17.60
N PRO A 47 -4.78 -32.52 -16.58
CA PRO A 47 -4.58 -33.95 -16.75
C PRO A 47 -5.73 -34.60 -17.52
N SER A 48 -5.50 -35.81 -18.03
CA SER A 48 -6.46 -36.55 -18.87
C SER A 48 -7.77 -36.92 -18.16
N LYS A 49 -7.81 -36.82 -16.83
CA LYS A 49 -8.98 -37.18 -16.02
C LYS A 49 -10.06 -36.10 -16.13
N PRO A 50 -11.36 -36.48 -16.27
CA PRO A 50 -12.45 -35.51 -16.27
C PRO A 50 -12.49 -34.68 -14.98
N SER A 51 -12.76 -33.38 -15.08
CA SER A 51 -12.84 -32.48 -13.92
C SER A 51 -13.85 -32.94 -12.87
N SER A 52 -14.95 -33.56 -13.28
CA SER A 52 -15.95 -34.16 -12.38
C SER A 52 -15.38 -35.25 -11.48
N SER A 53 -14.41 -36.04 -11.98
CA SER A 53 -13.74 -37.09 -11.20
C SER A 53 -12.77 -36.52 -10.16
N THR A 54 -12.11 -35.41 -10.49
CA THR A 54 -11.25 -34.65 -9.59
C THR A 54 -12.10 -34.02 -8.48
N ILE A 55 -13.22 -33.37 -8.83
CA ILE A 55 -14.14 -32.71 -7.90
C ILE A 55 -14.79 -33.70 -6.94
N ALA A 56 -15.35 -34.80 -7.44
CA ALA A 56 -15.86 -35.89 -6.59
C ALA A 56 -14.75 -36.53 -5.73
N GLY A 57 -13.51 -36.40 -6.18
CA GLY A 57 -12.32 -36.73 -5.44
C GLY A 57 -12.06 -35.86 -4.23
N VAL A 58 -12.20 -34.54 -4.41
CA VAL A 58 -12.05 -33.54 -3.34
C VAL A 58 -13.06 -33.77 -2.23
N GLU A 59 -14.33 -34.02 -2.57
CA GLU A 59 -15.38 -34.30 -1.57
C GLU A 59 -15.08 -35.56 -0.74
N ARG A 60 -14.55 -36.60 -1.39
CA ARG A 60 -14.10 -37.81 -0.69
C ARG A 60 -12.93 -37.52 0.26
N THR A 61 -11.92 -36.79 -0.21
CA THR A 61 -10.78 -36.41 0.62
C THR A 61 -11.20 -35.54 1.81
N ALA A 62 -12.16 -34.62 1.62
CA ALA A 62 -12.73 -33.85 2.73
C ALA A 62 -13.33 -34.79 3.80
N GLY A 63 -14.14 -35.76 3.38
CA GLY A 63 -14.72 -36.77 4.29
C GLY A 63 -13.68 -37.64 4.99
N ASP A 64 -12.69 -38.17 4.25
CA ASP A 64 -11.66 -39.07 4.78
C ASP A 64 -10.73 -38.38 5.79
N THR A 65 -10.42 -37.09 5.54
CA THR A 65 -9.54 -36.30 6.41
C THR A 65 -10.29 -35.52 7.49
N SER A 66 -11.63 -35.55 7.47
CA SER A 66 -12.48 -34.71 8.32
C SER A 66 -12.12 -33.22 8.27
N ALA A 67 -11.60 -32.75 7.12
CA ALA A 67 -11.23 -31.37 6.90
C ALA A 67 -12.18 -30.74 5.88
N ASP A 68 -12.65 -29.52 6.16
CA ASP A 68 -13.50 -28.81 5.22
C ASP A 68 -12.64 -28.09 4.17
N ILE A 69 -13.06 -28.18 2.91
CA ILE A 69 -12.30 -27.66 1.77
C ILE A 69 -13.15 -26.65 1.03
N VAL A 70 -12.57 -25.47 0.79
CA VAL A 70 -13.26 -24.34 0.18
C VAL A 70 -12.53 -23.89 -1.07
N LYS A 71 -13.28 -23.69 -2.16
CA LYS A 71 -12.81 -22.96 -3.34
C LYS A 71 -13.56 -21.64 -3.46
N LEU A 72 -12.81 -20.56 -3.62
CA LEU A 72 -13.39 -19.25 -3.93
C LEU A 72 -13.35 -19.02 -5.43
N VAL A 73 -14.49 -18.57 -5.96
CA VAL A 73 -14.61 -18.10 -7.34
C VAL A 73 -15.20 -16.70 -7.28
N GLU A 74 -14.46 -15.72 -7.77
CA GLU A 74 -14.92 -14.34 -7.88
C GLU A 74 -16.13 -14.25 -8.83
N ASP A 75 -17.05 -13.32 -8.58
CA ASP A 75 -18.10 -13.05 -9.55
C ASP A 75 -17.50 -12.43 -10.81
N ILE A 76 -17.94 -12.91 -11.98
CA ILE A 76 -17.37 -12.47 -13.27
C ILE A 76 -17.64 -10.98 -13.52
N LYS A 77 -18.78 -10.45 -13.06
CA LYS A 77 -19.20 -9.05 -13.26
C LYS A 77 -18.75 -8.14 -12.12
N ASP A 78 -18.69 -8.66 -10.89
CA ASP A 78 -18.22 -7.93 -9.71
C ASP A 78 -17.16 -8.71 -8.89
N PRO A 79 -15.93 -8.87 -9.42
CA PRO A 79 -14.88 -9.64 -8.75
C PRO A 79 -14.39 -8.99 -7.44
N GLY A 80 -14.72 -7.72 -7.20
CA GLY A 80 -14.29 -6.98 -6.01
C GLY A 80 -15.35 -6.89 -4.90
N GLY A 81 -16.63 -7.07 -5.23
CA GLY A 81 -17.75 -6.95 -4.30
C GLY A 81 -18.60 -8.21 -4.14
N ALA A 82 -18.43 -9.23 -4.98
CA ALA A 82 -19.12 -10.51 -4.87
C ALA A 82 -18.21 -11.72 -5.15
N ARG A 83 -18.41 -12.80 -4.38
CA ARG A 83 -17.74 -14.09 -4.58
C ARG A 83 -18.66 -15.26 -4.25
N SER A 84 -18.41 -16.38 -4.93
CA SER A 84 -19.01 -17.67 -4.62
C SER A 84 -18.02 -18.55 -3.86
N MET A 85 -18.46 -19.10 -2.74
CA MET A 85 -17.73 -20.04 -1.90
C MET A 85 -18.27 -21.45 -2.14
N TYR A 86 -17.49 -22.31 -2.77
CA TYR A 86 -17.83 -23.72 -2.95
C TYR A 86 -17.22 -24.54 -1.83
N VAL A 87 -18.07 -25.25 -1.08
CA VAL A 87 -17.68 -25.92 0.17
C VAL A 87 -17.87 -27.42 0.06
N ALA A 88 -16.78 -28.17 0.27
CA ALA A 88 -16.80 -29.61 0.52
C ALA A 88 -16.66 -29.85 2.02
N VAL A 89 -17.69 -30.45 2.63
CA VAL A 89 -17.77 -30.65 4.09
C VAL A 89 -17.12 -31.98 4.47
N GLY A 90 -16.08 -31.89 5.30
CA GLY A 90 -15.46 -33.03 5.99
C GLY A 90 -16.06 -33.23 7.38
N ASP A 91 -16.27 -32.15 8.14
CA ASP A 91 -16.91 -32.18 9.45
C ASP A 91 -18.36 -31.71 9.37
N ARG A 92 -19.30 -32.66 9.45
CA ARG A 92 -20.75 -32.39 9.38
C ARG A 92 -21.29 -31.58 10.56
N SER A 93 -20.55 -31.48 11.66
CA SER A 93 -20.89 -30.63 12.81
C SER A 93 -20.16 -29.28 12.80
N GLY A 94 -19.27 -29.08 11.83
CA GLY A 94 -18.40 -27.92 11.71
C GLY A 94 -19.13 -26.61 11.38
N GLU A 95 -18.36 -25.51 11.39
CA GLU A 95 -18.85 -24.18 11.05
C GLU A 95 -19.23 -24.08 9.55
N LEU A 96 -18.47 -24.73 8.67
CA LEU A 96 -18.71 -24.69 7.23
C LEU A 96 -19.96 -25.47 6.80
N ALA A 97 -20.31 -26.55 7.51
CA ALA A 97 -21.58 -27.24 7.33
C ALA A 97 -22.78 -26.33 7.63
N ARG A 98 -22.67 -25.47 8.65
CA ARG A 98 -23.68 -24.47 8.99
C ARG A 98 -23.74 -23.34 7.95
N TRP A 99 -22.60 -22.90 7.42
CA TRP A 99 -22.58 -21.88 6.36
C TRP A 99 -23.31 -22.31 5.08
N LEU A 100 -23.35 -23.61 4.77
CA LEU A 100 -24.16 -24.12 3.66
C LEU A 100 -25.67 -23.97 3.89
N ALA A 101 -26.12 -24.04 5.14
CA ALA A 101 -27.54 -23.89 5.51
C ALA A 101 -27.94 -22.42 5.70
N ASP A 102 -27.13 -21.68 6.45
CA ASP A 102 -27.47 -20.33 6.94
C ASP A 102 -26.80 -19.20 6.13
N GLY A 103 -25.84 -19.54 5.26
CA GLY A 103 -24.98 -18.59 4.56
C GLY A 103 -23.73 -18.17 5.34
N TYR A 104 -22.83 -17.43 4.69
CA TYR A 104 -21.61 -16.91 5.32
C TYR A 104 -21.87 -15.52 5.93
N SER A 105 -21.74 -15.43 7.26
CA SER A 105 -21.81 -14.17 7.99
C SER A 105 -20.46 -13.44 7.95
N GLY A 106 -20.19 -12.74 6.84
CA GLY A 106 -18.94 -12.01 6.65
C GLY A 106 -18.64 -10.99 7.75
N PHE A 107 -17.36 -10.85 8.08
CA PHE A 107 -16.89 -9.78 8.95
C PHE A 107 -16.95 -8.43 8.24
N THR A 108 -16.61 -8.37 6.95
CA THR A 108 -16.71 -7.17 6.12
C THR A 108 -18.04 -7.09 5.38
N ARG A 109 -18.58 -5.88 5.23
CA ARG A 109 -19.74 -5.61 4.35
C ARG A 109 -19.36 -5.31 2.90
N SER A 110 -18.07 -5.21 2.60
CA SER A 110 -17.58 -4.87 1.26
C SER A 110 -17.63 -6.03 0.27
N MET A 111 -17.86 -7.26 0.74
CA MET A 111 -17.82 -8.48 -0.06
C MET A 111 -19.04 -9.35 0.26
N THR A 112 -19.88 -9.59 -0.74
CA THR A 112 -21.01 -10.52 -0.64
C THR A 112 -20.51 -11.92 -0.96
N THR A 113 -20.72 -12.88 -0.04
CA THR A 113 -20.27 -14.27 -0.23
C THR A 113 -21.47 -15.20 -0.30
N THR A 114 -21.69 -15.80 -1.46
CA THR A 114 -22.71 -16.83 -1.66
C THR A 114 -22.09 -18.20 -1.43
N VAL A 115 -22.67 -19.01 -0.54
CA VAL A 115 -22.16 -20.34 -0.22
C VAL A 115 -22.90 -21.38 -1.07
N LEU A 116 -22.16 -22.24 -1.76
CA LEU A 116 -22.67 -23.26 -2.66
C LEU A 116 -22.02 -24.63 -2.33
N PRO A 117 -22.74 -25.74 -2.54
CA PRO A 117 -22.15 -27.07 -2.42
C PRO A 117 -21.09 -27.30 -3.48
N PHE A 118 -20.07 -28.10 -3.14
CA PHE A 118 -18.89 -28.30 -3.99
C PHE A 118 -19.21 -28.99 -5.33
N ASP A 119 -20.20 -29.87 -5.36
CA ASP A 119 -20.72 -30.55 -6.56
C ASP A 119 -21.09 -29.59 -7.70
N ARG A 120 -21.49 -28.34 -7.39
CA ARG A 120 -21.80 -27.29 -8.38
C ARG A 120 -20.59 -26.84 -9.20
N LEU A 121 -19.36 -27.15 -8.76
CA LEU A 121 -18.16 -26.97 -9.57
C LEU A 121 -18.02 -28.01 -10.68
N SER A 122 -18.82 -29.08 -10.68
CA SER A 122 -18.70 -30.17 -11.66
C SER A 122 -18.78 -29.63 -13.09
N GLY A 123 -17.73 -29.87 -13.87
CA GLY A 123 -17.61 -29.35 -15.25
C GLY A 123 -16.83 -28.04 -15.38
N GLN A 124 -16.49 -27.38 -14.27
CA GLN A 124 -15.54 -26.26 -14.26
C GLN A 124 -14.10 -26.75 -14.08
N ASP A 125 -13.14 -25.88 -14.41
CA ASP A 125 -11.72 -26.14 -14.21
C ASP A 125 -11.41 -26.29 -12.70
N PRO A 126 -10.82 -27.41 -12.25
CA PRO A 126 -10.47 -27.62 -10.86
C PRO A 126 -9.18 -26.90 -10.44
N ARG A 127 -8.48 -26.18 -11.31
CA ARG A 127 -7.34 -25.34 -10.91
C ARG A 127 -7.81 -24.12 -10.11
N GLY A 128 -6.92 -23.60 -9.25
CA GLY A 128 -7.21 -22.44 -8.43
C GLY A 128 -6.66 -22.52 -7.01
N SER A 129 -7.09 -21.59 -6.17
CA SER A 129 -6.77 -21.56 -4.75
C SER A 129 -7.86 -22.26 -3.95
N TYR A 130 -7.45 -23.23 -3.15
CA TYR A 130 -8.27 -23.93 -2.19
C TYR A 130 -7.84 -23.56 -0.78
N TYR A 131 -8.82 -23.41 0.10
CA TYR A 131 -8.63 -23.09 1.51
C TYR A 131 -9.09 -24.28 2.33
N VAL A 132 -8.20 -24.81 3.16
CA VAL A 132 -8.44 -25.99 3.97
C VAL A 132 -8.63 -25.57 5.42
N TYR A 133 -9.75 -26.02 5.99
CA TYR A 133 -10.12 -25.87 7.39
C TYR A 133 -9.95 -27.22 8.06
N GLY A 134 -8.73 -27.46 8.55
CA GLY A 134 -8.33 -28.70 9.18
C GLY A 134 -6.87 -28.64 9.58
N ASP A 135 -6.35 -29.73 10.12
CA ASP A 135 -4.95 -29.80 10.55
C ASP A 135 -3.99 -29.69 9.36
N PRO A 136 -2.74 -29.23 9.58
CA PRO A 136 -1.74 -29.14 8.51
C PRO A 136 -1.54 -30.45 7.74
N ALA A 137 -1.67 -31.60 8.41
CA ALA A 137 -1.58 -32.92 7.78
C ALA A 137 -2.70 -33.16 6.74
N ALA A 138 -3.93 -32.69 7.01
CA ALA A 138 -5.04 -32.78 6.07
C ALA A 138 -4.80 -31.92 4.83
N THR A 139 -4.20 -30.73 5.00
CA THR A 139 -3.80 -29.86 3.89
C THR A 139 -2.81 -30.58 2.96
N TRP A 140 -1.83 -31.29 3.52
CA TRP A 140 -0.86 -32.07 2.73
C TRP A 140 -1.49 -33.28 2.04
N ALA A 141 -2.37 -34.02 2.73
CA ALA A 141 -3.10 -35.14 2.14
C ALA A 141 -3.99 -34.68 0.96
N PHE A 142 -4.63 -33.52 1.12
CA PHE A 142 -5.40 -32.90 0.05
C PHE A 142 -4.54 -32.43 -1.13
N ALA A 143 -3.38 -31.85 -0.87
CA ALA A 143 -2.43 -31.48 -1.92
C ALA A 143 -1.93 -32.70 -2.71
N GLU A 144 -1.64 -33.80 -2.02
CA GLU A 144 -1.15 -35.04 -2.65
C GLU A 144 -2.18 -35.66 -3.59
N ARG A 145 -3.46 -35.48 -3.30
CA ARG A 145 -4.53 -35.90 -4.20
C ARG A 145 -4.44 -35.19 -5.56
N PHE A 146 -4.25 -33.87 -5.57
CA PHE A 146 -4.09 -33.11 -6.81
C PHE A 146 -2.81 -33.50 -7.56
N ARG A 147 -1.71 -33.80 -6.85
CA ARG A 147 -0.49 -34.32 -7.47
C ARG A 147 -0.69 -35.68 -8.13
N THR A 148 -1.41 -36.57 -7.46
CA THR A 148 -1.77 -37.90 -7.99
C THR A 148 -2.65 -37.81 -9.24
N ASP A 149 -3.50 -36.78 -9.29
CA ASP A 149 -4.33 -36.50 -10.46
C ASP A 149 -3.54 -35.82 -11.60
N GLY A 150 -2.29 -35.44 -11.38
CA GLY A 150 -1.36 -34.91 -12.39
C GLY A 150 -1.21 -33.39 -12.40
N TYR A 151 -1.72 -32.69 -11.39
CA TYR A 151 -1.58 -31.23 -11.29
C TYR A 151 -0.29 -30.83 -10.57
N GLU A 152 0.17 -29.60 -10.86
CA GLU A 152 1.18 -28.94 -10.05
C GLU A 152 0.52 -28.29 -8.83
N VAL A 153 1.14 -28.46 -7.66
CA VAL A 153 0.53 -28.07 -6.39
C VAL A 153 1.54 -27.42 -5.47
N ASP A 154 1.28 -26.15 -5.12
CA ASP A 154 1.98 -25.41 -4.08
C ASP A 154 1.12 -25.37 -2.80
N VAL A 155 1.76 -25.56 -1.64
CA VAL A 155 1.09 -25.69 -0.34
C VAL A 155 1.63 -24.65 0.61
N LYS A 156 0.73 -23.85 1.19
CA LYS A 156 1.06 -22.83 2.19
C LYS A 156 0.30 -23.10 3.48
N THR A 157 1.04 -23.39 4.55
CA THR A 157 0.48 -23.66 5.89
C THR A 157 0.97 -22.67 6.96
N ASP A 158 2.02 -21.91 6.69
CA ASP A 158 2.49 -20.83 7.57
C ASP A 158 2.38 -19.48 6.85
N TYR A 159 1.56 -18.60 7.42
CA TYR A 159 1.30 -17.27 6.88
C TYR A 159 1.95 -16.18 7.72
N THR A 160 2.67 -16.52 8.80
CA THR A 160 3.15 -15.55 9.78
C THR A 160 4.08 -14.52 9.12
N ALA A 161 5.04 -14.99 8.32
CA ALA A 161 5.96 -14.13 7.57
C ALA A 161 5.24 -13.30 6.49
N SER A 162 4.32 -13.93 5.75
CA SER A 162 3.55 -13.23 4.70
C SER A 162 2.63 -12.17 5.26
N TYR A 163 2.00 -12.40 6.43
CA TYR A 163 1.19 -11.39 7.10
C TYR A 163 2.02 -10.26 7.68
N ALA A 164 3.21 -10.55 8.24
CA ALA A 164 4.12 -9.51 8.71
C ALA A 164 4.59 -8.62 7.54
N GLN A 165 4.91 -9.22 6.39
CA GLN A 165 5.27 -8.48 5.18
C GLN A 165 4.09 -7.68 4.63
N TRP A 166 2.90 -8.29 4.54
CA TRP A 166 1.69 -7.59 4.11
C TRP A 166 1.38 -6.40 5.01
N LEU A 167 1.42 -6.58 6.34
CA LEU A 167 1.18 -5.52 7.31
C LEU A 167 2.22 -4.40 7.21
N GLY A 168 3.50 -4.76 7.03
CA GLY A 168 4.57 -3.79 6.82
C GLY A 168 4.37 -2.91 5.58
N ASN A 169 3.69 -3.45 4.57
CA ASN A 169 3.34 -2.73 3.33
C ASN A 169 2.00 -1.98 3.42
N GLN A 170 1.20 -2.19 4.47
CA GLN A 170 -0.06 -1.45 4.68
C GLN A 170 0.17 -0.13 5.45
N PRO A 171 -0.66 0.91 5.21
CA PRO A 171 -0.66 2.14 6.00
C PRO A 171 -0.80 1.89 7.52
N LEU A 172 -1.51 0.81 7.87
CA LEU A 172 -1.75 0.37 9.24
C LEU A 172 -0.46 -0.05 9.96
N GLY A 173 0.52 -0.64 9.25
CA GLY A 173 1.80 -1.01 9.83
C GLY A 173 2.56 0.21 10.36
N VAL A 174 2.51 1.32 9.61
CA VAL A 174 3.07 2.62 10.06
C VAL A 174 2.35 3.12 11.31
N SER A 175 1.02 3.03 11.36
CA SER A 175 0.22 3.43 12.52
C SER A 175 0.60 2.64 13.78
N PHE A 176 0.85 1.33 13.65
CA PHE A 176 1.31 0.52 14.77
C PHE A 176 2.72 0.92 15.24
N ALA A 177 3.66 1.14 14.32
CA ALA A 177 5.01 1.59 14.68
C ALA A 177 5.00 2.95 15.40
N VAL A 178 4.22 3.91 14.88
CA VAL A 178 4.05 5.24 15.50
C VAL A 178 3.40 5.13 16.88
N THR A 179 2.41 4.24 17.03
CA THR A 179 1.74 3.99 18.32
C THR A 179 2.68 3.36 19.36
N ILE A 180 3.54 2.42 18.95
CA ILE A 180 4.58 1.82 19.81
C ILE A 180 5.50 2.91 20.35
N LEU A 181 6.01 3.79 19.49
CA LEU A 181 6.88 4.89 19.91
C LEU A 181 6.15 5.88 20.83
N LEU A 182 4.90 6.22 20.51
CA LEU A 182 4.09 7.10 21.36
C LEU A 182 3.88 6.50 22.75
N CYS A 183 3.53 5.22 22.83
CA CYS A 183 3.34 4.51 24.10
C CYS A 183 4.62 4.44 24.91
N ALA A 184 5.74 4.09 24.28
CA ALA A 184 7.05 4.07 24.91
C ALA A 184 7.46 5.45 25.44
N MET A 185 7.23 6.50 24.64
CA MET A 185 7.52 7.89 25.01
C MET A 185 6.70 8.35 26.21
N LEU A 186 5.38 8.14 26.19
CA LEU A 186 4.48 8.55 27.26
C LEU A 186 4.79 7.79 28.56
N ALA A 187 5.05 6.49 28.49
CA ALA A 187 5.38 5.66 29.65
C ALA A 187 6.74 6.04 30.27
N GLY A 188 7.76 6.23 29.42
CA GLY A 188 9.09 6.69 29.86
C GLY A 188 9.04 8.10 30.46
N MET A 189 8.32 9.02 29.82
CA MET A 189 8.12 10.39 30.33
C MET A 189 7.38 10.38 31.68
N PHE A 190 6.35 9.56 31.84
CA PHE A 190 5.66 9.40 33.12
C PHE A 190 6.63 9.02 34.25
N ALA A 191 7.53 8.07 34.01
CA ALA A 191 8.52 7.67 34.99
C ALA A 191 9.53 8.79 35.30
N LEU A 192 10.11 9.42 34.28
CA LEU A 192 11.10 10.50 34.46
C LEU A 192 10.52 11.75 35.13
N MET A 193 9.23 12.04 34.93
CA MET A 193 8.56 13.17 35.59
C MET A 193 8.30 12.94 37.09
N ASN A 194 8.35 11.68 37.55
CA ASN A 194 8.07 11.29 38.94
C ASN A 194 9.31 11.06 39.81
N VAL A 195 10.51 11.39 39.32
CA VAL A 195 11.80 11.20 40.04
C VAL A 195 11.77 11.70 41.49
N LYS A 196 11.25 12.90 41.73
CA LYS A 196 11.13 13.46 43.10
C LYS A 196 10.25 12.58 43.99
N GLY A 197 9.14 12.08 43.45
CA GLY A 197 8.23 11.19 44.17
C GLY A 197 8.89 9.85 44.51
N TYR A 198 9.65 9.28 43.58
CA TYR A 198 10.42 8.06 43.82
C TYR A 198 11.50 8.25 44.89
N ALA A 199 12.18 9.41 44.89
CA ALA A 199 13.19 9.74 45.88
C ALA A 199 12.62 9.87 47.30
N VAL A 200 11.48 10.57 47.46
CA VAL A 200 10.79 10.72 48.75
C VAL A 200 10.36 9.35 49.30
N GLN A 201 9.84 8.47 48.44
CA GLN A 201 9.40 7.15 48.88
C GLN A 201 10.57 6.24 49.29
N ARG A 202 11.69 6.32 48.57
CA ARG A 202 12.92 5.60 48.94
C ARG A 202 13.54 6.12 50.24
N LEU A 203 13.45 7.43 50.50
CA LEU A 203 13.87 8.02 51.78
C LEU A 203 13.05 7.46 52.95
N GLN A 204 11.75 7.20 52.73
CA GLN A 204 10.86 6.57 53.70
C GLN A 204 11.08 5.03 53.85
N GLY A 205 12.12 4.47 53.24
CA GLY A 205 12.44 3.03 53.33
C GLY A 205 11.58 2.11 52.46
N ASN A 206 10.75 2.65 51.55
CA ASN A 206 9.95 1.83 50.65
C ASN A 206 10.85 1.08 49.64
N SER A 207 10.58 -0.21 49.44
CA SER A 207 11.23 -1.01 48.41
C SER A 207 10.80 -0.57 47.00
N SER A 208 11.65 -0.79 45.99
CA SER A 208 11.34 -0.43 44.60
C SER A 208 10.02 -1.04 44.10
N TRP A 209 9.72 -2.27 44.52
CA TRP A 209 8.47 -2.96 44.18
C TRP A 209 7.24 -2.29 44.79
N SER A 210 7.35 -1.79 46.02
CA SER A 210 6.24 -1.08 46.66
C SER A 210 5.92 0.26 45.97
N VAL A 211 6.92 0.93 45.39
CA VAL A 211 6.75 2.15 44.59
C VAL A 211 6.00 1.83 43.30
N ILE A 212 6.42 0.80 42.57
CA ILE A 212 5.77 0.35 41.33
C ILE A 212 4.33 -0.10 41.61
N ALA A 213 4.11 -0.92 42.63
CA ALA A 213 2.78 -1.41 43.00
C ALA A 213 1.82 -0.26 43.36
N ARG A 214 2.33 0.81 43.97
CA ARG A 214 1.56 2.02 44.28
C ARG A 214 1.19 2.79 43.02
N ASP A 215 2.12 2.96 42.07
CA ASP A 215 1.84 3.60 40.78
C ASP A 215 0.78 2.84 39.98
N VAL A 216 0.88 1.51 39.97
CA VAL A 216 -0.11 0.62 39.35
C VAL A 216 -1.46 0.80 40.04
N ARG A 217 -1.52 0.66 41.38
CA ARG A 217 -2.77 0.80 42.14
C ARG A 217 -3.42 2.18 41.98
N ALA A 218 -2.62 3.23 41.85
CA ALA A 218 -3.11 4.59 41.63
C ALA A 218 -3.77 4.79 40.26
N ASN A 219 -3.44 3.98 39.26
CA ASN A 219 -3.93 4.12 37.89
C ASN A 219 -4.80 2.96 37.40
N ILE A 220 -4.76 1.79 38.05
CA ILE A 220 -5.41 0.56 37.56
C ILE A 220 -6.92 0.71 37.42
N ARG A 221 -7.60 1.33 38.39
CA ARG A 221 -9.07 1.52 38.33
C ARG A 221 -9.49 2.32 37.09
N GLN A 222 -8.72 3.34 36.76
CA GLN A 222 -9.03 4.20 35.61
C GLN A 222 -8.57 3.57 34.30
N ALA A 223 -7.45 2.86 34.30
CA ALA A 223 -7.02 2.07 33.16
C ALA A 223 -8.07 1.01 32.78
N LEU A 224 -8.57 0.26 33.77
CA LEU A 224 -9.65 -0.71 33.58
C LEU A 224 -10.93 -0.03 33.09
N ALA A 225 -11.30 1.13 33.64
CA ALA A 225 -12.47 1.88 33.16
C ALA A 225 -12.31 2.31 31.69
N SER A 226 -11.13 2.80 31.27
CA SER A 226 -10.85 3.15 29.87
C SER A 226 -10.91 1.93 28.96
N ILE A 227 -10.29 0.82 29.35
CA ILE A 227 -10.30 -0.43 28.59
C ILE A 227 -11.74 -0.93 28.44
N LEU A 228 -12.50 -1.00 29.54
CA LEU A 228 -13.88 -1.45 29.54
C LEU A 228 -14.77 -0.57 28.65
N THR A 229 -14.60 0.75 28.72
CA THR A 229 -15.37 1.70 27.90
C THR A 229 -15.13 1.47 26.41
N VAL A 230 -13.86 1.29 26.02
CA VAL A 230 -13.50 1.03 24.61
C VAL A 230 -13.98 -0.34 24.15
N LEU A 231 -13.86 -1.38 24.98
CA LEU A 231 -14.34 -2.72 24.66
C LEU A 231 -15.86 -2.76 24.53
N LEU A 232 -16.61 -2.11 25.42
CA LEU A 232 -18.07 -2.00 25.32
C LEU A 232 -18.48 -1.23 24.06
N GLY A 233 -17.80 -0.12 23.75
CA GLY A 233 -18.03 0.61 22.51
C GLY A 233 -17.73 -0.23 21.26
N PHE A 234 -16.64 -0.99 21.27
CA PHE A 234 -16.24 -1.85 20.15
C PHE A 234 -17.18 -3.04 19.94
N THR A 235 -17.58 -3.72 21.01
CA THR A 235 -18.56 -4.83 20.95
C THR A 235 -19.94 -4.33 20.52
N GLY A 236 -20.39 -3.18 21.03
CA GLY A 236 -21.62 -2.54 20.57
C GLY A 236 -21.57 -2.14 19.09
N PHE A 237 -20.43 -1.59 18.64
CA PHE A 237 -20.19 -1.30 17.24
C PHE A 237 -20.25 -2.57 16.36
N LEU A 238 -19.58 -3.65 16.75
CA LEU A 238 -19.63 -4.92 16.02
C LEU A 238 -21.06 -5.51 15.98
N ALA A 239 -21.80 -5.45 17.10
CA ALA A 239 -23.19 -5.90 17.12
C ALA A 239 -24.06 -5.14 16.10
N LEU A 240 -23.89 -3.82 15.97
CA LEU A 240 -24.61 -3.01 14.98
C LEU A 240 -24.07 -3.17 13.55
N TYR A 241 -22.76 -3.39 13.40
CA TYR A 241 -22.10 -3.46 12.11
C TYR A 241 -22.20 -4.84 11.45
N ASN A 242 -22.05 -5.94 12.15
CA ASN A 242 -22.08 -7.27 11.54
C ASN A 242 -22.83 -8.30 12.38
N HIS A 243 -23.74 -7.86 13.26
CA HIS A 243 -24.46 -8.75 14.18
C HIS A 243 -23.53 -9.57 15.07
N ALA A 244 -22.35 -9.02 15.39
CA ALA A 244 -21.28 -9.67 16.16
C ALA A 244 -20.68 -10.93 15.50
N SER A 245 -20.77 -11.04 14.18
CA SER A 245 -20.12 -12.11 13.41
C SER A 245 -18.61 -12.10 13.63
N HIS A 246 -18.03 -13.27 13.92
CA HIS A 246 -16.61 -13.47 14.27
C HIS A 246 -16.08 -12.57 15.42
N MET A 247 -16.95 -12.13 16.34
CA MET A 247 -16.55 -11.28 17.47
C MET A 247 -15.42 -11.89 18.32
N GLY A 248 -15.43 -13.20 18.54
CA GLY A 248 -14.37 -13.88 19.29
C GLY A 248 -12.99 -13.69 18.67
N MET A 249 -12.89 -13.80 17.35
CA MET A 249 -11.63 -13.60 16.62
C MET A 249 -11.18 -12.13 16.67
N ALA A 250 -12.12 -11.19 16.53
CA ALA A 250 -11.84 -9.75 16.66
C ALA A 250 -11.36 -9.37 18.06
N LEU A 251 -12.00 -9.87 19.11
CA LEU A 251 -11.56 -9.61 20.48
C LEU A 251 -10.22 -10.29 20.79
N ALA A 252 -9.98 -11.50 20.29
CA ALA A 252 -8.71 -12.21 20.48
C ALA A 252 -7.56 -11.46 19.79
N LEU A 253 -7.75 -11.02 18.55
CA LEU A 253 -6.73 -10.24 17.82
C LEU A 253 -6.50 -8.88 18.48
N ALA A 254 -7.57 -8.16 18.86
CA ALA A 254 -7.44 -6.90 19.59
C ALA A 254 -6.71 -7.08 20.94
N ALA A 255 -7.00 -8.16 21.68
CA ALA A 255 -6.32 -8.48 22.93
C ALA A 255 -4.83 -8.80 22.69
N GLY A 256 -4.50 -9.53 21.63
CA GLY A 256 -3.11 -9.82 21.23
C GLY A 256 -2.32 -8.55 20.89
N VAL A 257 -2.89 -7.69 20.04
CA VAL A 257 -2.26 -6.39 19.68
C VAL A 257 -2.13 -5.49 20.92
N PHE A 258 -3.17 -5.42 21.76
CA PHE A 258 -3.13 -4.66 23.00
C PHE A 258 -2.07 -5.19 23.98
N ALA A 259 -1.90 -6.52 24.08
CA ALA A 259 -0.88 -7.12 24.92
C ALA A 259 0.54 -6.71 24.48
N VAL A 260 0.80 -6.62 23.18
CA VAL A 260 2.07 -6.10 22.65
C VAL A 260 2.29 -4.65 23.07
N PHE A 261 1.29 -3.77 22.91
CA PHE A 261 1.41 -2.38 23.37
C PHE A 261 1.57 -2.27 24.88
N LEU A 262 0.85 -3.08 25.65
CA LEU A 262 0.98 -3.12 27.09
C LEU A 262 2.39 -3.56 27.51
N MET A 263 2.97 -4.55 26.84
CA MET A 263 4.36 -4.97 27.05
C MET A 263 5.33 -3.81 26.80
N VAL A 264 5.15 -3.05 25.70
CA VAL A 264 5.96 -1.86 25.41
C VAL A 264 5.82 -0.80 26.50
N ILE A 265 4.59 -0.51 26.95
CA ILE A 265 4.32 0.45 28.03
C ILE A 265 5.02 0.04 29.32
N VAL A 266 4.91 -1.24 29.70
CA VAL A 266 5.53 -1.78 30.91
C VAL A 266 7.06 -1.71 30.81
N VAL A 267 7.64 -2.17 29.71
CA VAL A 267 9.10 -2.13 29.50
C VAL A 267 9.63 -0.70 29.52
N ALA A 268 8.99 0.23 28.81
CA ALA A 268 9.40 1.63 28.78
C ALA A 268 9.26 2.31 30.15
N TYR A 269 8.18 2.01 30.90
CA TYR A 269 8.02 2.47 32.27
C TYR A 269 9.13 1.93 33.18
N LEU A 270 9.43 0.63 33.12
CA LEU A 270 10.46 0.00 33.95
C LEU A 270 11.86 0.56 33.64
N ILE A 271 12.19 0.76 32.37
CA ILE A 271 13.46 1.40 31.96
C ILE A 271 13.51 2.83 32.49
N GLY A 272 12.45 3.62 32.29
CA GLY A 272 12.37 4.99 32.79
C GLY A 272 12.48 5.07 34.32
N PHE A 273 11.83 4.15 35.03
CA PHE A 273 11.92 4.02 36.49
C PHE A 273 13.34 3.63 36.94
N MET A 274 13.96 2.67 36.26
CA MET A 274 15.33 2.25 36.54
C MET A 274 16.29 3.43 36.39
N VAL A 275 16.20 4.18 35.29
CA VAL A 275 16.99 5.40 35.07
C VAL A 275 16.71 6.44 36.15
N ALA A 276 15.44 6.70 36.48
CA ALA A 276 15.06 7.63 37.53
C ALA A 276 15.58 7.23 38.93
N SER A 277 15.77 5.92 39.17
CA SER A 277 16.23 5.38 40.46
C SER A 277 17.77 5.34 40.60
N ARG A 278 18.53 5.52 39.52
CA ARG A 278 20.01 5.45 39.54
C ARG A 278 20.69 6.71 40.08
N SER A 279 19.98 7.83 40.23
CA SER A 279 20.53 9.05 40.83
C SER A 279 20.70 8.91 42.35
N SER A 280 21.72 9.56 42.91
CA SER A 280 21.91 9.61 44.36
C SER A 280 20.68 10.18 45.06
N LEU A 281 20.36 9.70 46.26
CA LEU A 281 19.13 10.06 46.96
C LEU A 281 19.00 11.59 47.14
N LEU A 282 20.10 12.25 47.51
CA LEU A 282 20.20 13.69 47.67
C LEU A 282 20.00 14.48 46.36
N ALA A 283 20.57 13.99 45.25
CA ALA A 283 20.36 14.59 43.94
C ALA A 283 18.91 14.42 43.45
N SER A 284 18.31 13.26 43.72
CA SER A 284 16.94 12.91 43.33
C SER A 284 15.89 13.70 44.11
N LEU A 285 16.13 13.99 45.39
CA LEU A 285 15.29 14.87 46.23
C LEU A 285 15.27 16.31 45.69
N LYS A 286 16.42 16.79 45.19
CA LYS A 286 16.53 18.07 44.45
C LYS A 286 15.94 17.99 43.03
N GLY A 287 15.47 16.82 42.59
CA GLY A 287 14.89 16.59 41.26
C GLY A 287 15.90 16.54 40.12
N ARG A 288 17.18 16.28 40.42
CA ARG A 288 18.22 16.09 39.40
C ARG A 288 18.08 14.70 38.78
N LEU A 289 18.11 14.67 37.45
CA LEU A 289 18.08 13.46 36.64
C LEU A 289 19.52 13.01 36.32
N PRO A 290 19.80 11.70 36.19
CA PRO A 290 21.05 11.23 35.62
C PRO A 290 21.07 11.55 34.11
N ALA A 291 21.55 12.75 33.80
CA ALA A 291 21.40 13.40 32.50
C ALA A 291 21.82 12.53 31.31
N ARG A 292 22.97 11.84 31.41
CA ARG A 292 23.51 11.02 30.31
C ARG A 292 22.60 9.85 29.94
N LEU A 293 22.08 9.13 30.95
CA LEU A 293 21.20 7.98 30.74
C LEU A 293 19.80 8.42 30.28
N ALA A 294 19.27 9.49 30.86
CA ALA A 294 17.97 10.04 30.47
C ALA A 294 18.00 10.63 29.05
N SER A 295 19.08 11.32 28.66
CA SER A 295 19.28 11.79 27.29
C SER A 295 19.40 10.61 26.32
N GLY A 296 20.18 9.57 26.66
CA GLY A 296 20.29 8.37 25.83
C GLY A 296 18.92 7.72 25.54
N LEU A 297 18.09 7.55 26.57
CA LEU A 297 16.75 6.99 26.42
C LEU A 297 15.83 7.85 25.52
N ILE A 298 15.92 9.17 25.64
CA ILE A 298 15.13 10.09 24.80
C ILE A 298 15.58 9.97 23.34
N TYR A 299 16.88 9.91 23.07
CA TYR A 299 17.39 9.74 21.71
C TYR A 299 17.07 8.36 21.11
N CYS A 300 16.98 7.30 21.93
CA CYS A 300 16.50 5.98 21.48
C CYS A 300 15.06 6.00 20.94
N VAL A 301 14.21 6.93 21.41
CA VAL A 301 12.85 7.13 20.86
C VAL A 301 12.86 8.15 19.73
N ARG A 302 13.65 9.23 19.87
CA ARG A 302 13.69 10.35 18.94
C ARG A 302 14.26 9.96 17.57
N VAL A 303 15.32 9.15 17.51
CA VAL A 303 15.92 8.72 16.24
C VAL A 303 14.93 7.90 15.39
N PRO A 304 14.29 6.84 15.92
CA PRO A 304 13.22 6.14 15.20
C PRO A 304 12.04 7.05 14.84
N ALA A 305 11.67 8.00 15.72
CA ALA A 305 10.56 8.92 15.43
C ALA A 305 10.86 9.84 14.23
N VAL A 306 12.11 10.30 14.07
CA VAL A 306 12.54 11.08 12.89
C VAL A 306 12.45 10.22 11.63
N ILE A 307 12.97 8.98 11.69
CA ILE A 307 12.91 8.05 10.55
C ILE A 307 11.46 7.78 10.14
N LEU A 308 10.58 7.46 11.10
CA LEU A 308 9.16 7.23 10.84
C LEU A 308 8.44 8.48 10.32
N ALA A 309 8.77 9.67 10.82
CA ALA A 309 8.17 10.92 10.34
C ALA A 309 8.52 11.17 8.86
N VAL A 310 9.80 11.00 8.50
CA VAL A 310 10.27 11.11 7.11
C VAL A 310 9.56 10.09 6.23
N TRP A 311 9.52 8.84 6.68
CA TRP A 311 8.85 7.76 5.96
C TRP A 311 7.36 8.03 5.76
N ALA A 312 6.65 8.46 6.80
CA ALA A 312 5.24 8.81 6.74
C ALA A 312 4.96 9.98 5.77
N VAL A 313 5.82 11.00 5.73
CA VAL A 313 5.70 12.14 4.80
C VAL A 313 5.90 11.70 3.35
N ILE A 314 6.91 10.87 3.08
CA ILE A 314 7.18 10.36 1.73
C ILE A 314 5.96 9.57 1.23
N TYR A 315 5.44 8.65 2.05
CA TYR A 315 4.26 7.85 1.70
C TYR A 315 2.99 8.70 1.55
N ALA A 316 2.76 9.66 2.46
CA ALA A 316 1.63 10.57 2.35
C ALA A 316 1.68 11.38 1.04
N GLY A 317 2.87 11.85 0.64
CA GLY A 317 3.06 12.55 -0.62
C GLY A 317 2.81 11.68 -1.85
N MET A 318 3.24 10.42 -1.82
CA MET A 318 2.96 9.45 -2.89
C MET A 318 1.46 9.22 -3.07
N VAL A 319 0.75 8.92 -1.97
CA VAL A 319 -0.69 8.68 -2.00
C VAL A 319 -1.45 9.97 -2.37
N ALA A 320 -0.98 11.14 -1.93
CA ALA A 320 -1.56 12.42 -2.30
C ALA A 320 -1.41 12.71 -3.80
N SER A 321 -0.24 12.43 -4.39
CA SER A 321 -0.05 12.59 -5.83
C SER A 321 -0.97 11.67 -6.62
N GLN A 322 -1.02 10.39 -6.26
CA GLN A 322 -1.93 9.43 -6.89
C GLN A 322 -3.40 9.86 -6.77
N ALA A 323 -3.79 10.39 -5.62
CA ALA A 323 -5.14 10.91 -5.41
C ALA A 323 -5.40 12.16 -6.26
N LEU A 324 -4.42 13.05 -6.46
CA LEU A 324 -4.57 14.21 -7.34
C LEU A 324 -4.69 13.80 -8.82
N ASP A 325 -3.82 12.90 -9.28
CA ASP A 325 -3.84 12.37 -10.65
C ASP A 325 -5.19 11.68 -10.94
N GLN A 326 -5.68 10.89 -9.98
CA GLN A 326 -6.97 10.20 -10.13
C GLN A 326 -8.18 11.14 -9.98
N ALA A 327 -8.05 12.22 -9.19
CA ALA A 327 -9.08 13.26 -9.10
C ALA A 327 -9.20 14.05 -10.41
N GLU A 328 -8.07 14.38 -11.06
CA GLU A 328 -8.07 15.02 -12.38
C GLU A 328 -8.68 14.09 -13.44
N ALA A 329 -8.41 12.79 -13.35
CA ALA A 329 -8.98 11.78 -14.23
C ALA A 329 -10.46 11.44 -13.93
N GLN A 330 -11.05 11.90 -12.82
CA GLN A 330 -12.39 11.51 -12.41
C GLN A 330 -13.47 11.84 -13.46
N GLN A 331 -13.35 13.00 -14.11
CA GLN A 331 -14.28 13.38 -15.18
C GLN A 331 -14.10 12.53 -16.43
N ALA A 332 -12.86 12.13 -16.74
CA ALA A 332 -12.57 11.23 -17.84
C ALA A 332 -13.11 9.82 -17.56
N TRP A 333 -13.00 9.32 -16.32
CA TRP A 333 -13.62 8.07 -15.88
C TRP A 333 -15.14 8.08 -15.95
N ALA A 334 -15.77 9.21 -15.60
CA ALA A 334 -17.22 9.37 -15.74
C ALA A 334 -17.66 9.33 -17.21
N THR A 335 -16.81 9.85 -18.12
CA THR A 335 -17.09 9.90 -19.57
C THR A 335 -16.76 8.57 -20.27
N ALA A 336 -15.81 7.80 -19.74
CA ALA A 336 -15.39 6.48 -20.24
C ALA A 336 -16.49 5.40 -20.18
N GLY A 337 -17.57 5.62 -19.42
CA GLY A 337 -18.80 4.84 -19.51
C GLY A 337 -18.65 3.34 -19.19
N GLN A 338 -19.39 2.51 -19.93
CA GLN A 338 -19.52 1.04 -19.76
C GLN A 338 -18.27 0.23 -20.16
N ALA A 339 -17.14 0.89 -20.43
CA ALA A 339 -15.89 0.21 -20.77
C ALA A 339 -15.52 -0.80 -19.68
N SER A 340 -15.16 -2.01 -20.11
CA SER A 340 -14.90 -3.16 -19.23
C SER A 340 -13.58 -3.82 -19.62
N ALA A 341 -12.74 -4.09 -18.62
CA ALA A 341 -11.47 -4.79 -18.79
C ALA A 341 -11.65 -6.29 -18.51
N ILE A 342 -10.92 -7.12 -19.24
CA ILE A 342 -10.88 -8.57 -19.02
C ILE A 342 -9.76 -8.94 -18.04
N ARG A 343 -9.95 -10.03 -17.30
CA ARG A 343 -8.89 -10.64 -16.48
C ARG A 343 -8.58 -12.04 -16.96
N LEU A 344 -7.30 -12.30 -17.15
CA LEU A 344 -6.76 -13.57 -17.65
C LEU A 344 -6.30 -14.47 -16.50
N ASN A 345 -6.63 -15.75 -16.56
CA ASN A 345 -6.32 -16.74 -15.54
C ASN A 345 -4.82 -17.09 -15.60
N PRO A 346 -4.01 -16.69 -14.61
CA PRO A 346 -2.56 -16.89 -14.66
C PRO A 346 -2.14 -18.31 -14.25
N ARG A 347 -3.09 -19.22 -13.98
CA ARG A 347 -2.83 -20.54 -13.36
C ARG A 347 -2.81 -21.71 -14.36
N LEU A 348 -2.97 -21.42 -15.65
CA LEU A 348 -2.88 -22.42 -16.72
C LEU A 348 -1.41 -22.82 -16.98
N SER A 349 -1.15 -23.96 -17.62
CA SER A 349 0.20 -24.29 -18.09
C SER A 349 0.66 -23.33 -19.18
N GLN A 350 1.97 -23.24 -19.43
CA GLN A 350 2.51 -22.38 -20.49
C GLN A 350 1.88 -22.68 -21.86
N ASP A 351 1.79 -23.96 -22.25
CA ASP A 351 1.20 -24.37 -23.54
C ASP A 351 -0.28 -23.98 -23.65
N GLU A 352 -1.04 -24.10 -22.56
CA GLU A 352 -2.44 -23.67 -22.54
C GLU A 352 -2.55 -22.13 -22.55
N GLN A 353 -1.68 -21.43 -21.82
CA GLN A 353 -1.62 -19.97 -21.86
C GLN A 353 -1.34 -19.48 -23.28
N ASP A 354 -0.35 -20.04 -23.97
CA ASP A 354 0.01 -19.63 -25.33
C ASP A 354 -1.16 -19.90 -26.31
N ARG A 355 -1.79 -21.08 -26.20
CA ARG A 355 -2.96 -21.41 -27.03
C ARG A 355 -4.14 -20.48 -26.78
N TYR A 356 -4.51 -20.24 -25.52
CA TYR A 356 -5.63 -19.36 -25.18
C TYR A 356 -5.29 -17.89 -25.41
N ALA A 357 -4.03 -17.49 -25.30
CA ALA A 357 -3.56 -16.15 -25.62
C ALA A 357 -3.73 -15.86 -27.11
N ALA A 358 -3.31 -16.76 -27.99
CA ALA A 358 -3.53 -16.59 -29.43
C ALA A 358 -5.03 -16.50 -29.76
N ALA A 359 -5.87 -17.36 -29.16
CA ALA A 359 -7.31 -17.36 -29.37
C ALA A 359 -8.00 -16.10 -28.82
N THR A 360 -7.55 -15.60 -27.67
CA THR A 360 -8.03 -14.36 -27.06
C THR A 360 -7.67 -13.15 -27.89
N GLY A 361 -6.46 -13.11 -28.43
CA GLY A 361 -6.02 -12.06 -29.34
C GLY A 361 -6.85 -11.99 -30.61
N GLN A 362 -7.13 -13.14 -31.22
CA GLN A 362 -8.01 -13.22 -32.40
C GLN A 362 -9.44 -12.77 -32.08
N TRP A 363 -9.95 -13.15 -30.90
CA TRP A 363 -11.26 -12.68 -30.45
C TRP A 363 -11.25 -11.16 -30.21
N LEU A 364 -10.22 -10.58 -29.60
CA LEU A 364 -10.08 -9.13 -29.41
C LEU A 364 -10.00 -8.37 -30.72
N ILE A 365 -9.25 -8.87 -31.71
CA ILE A 365 -9.21 -8.34 -33.07
C ILE A 365 -10.61 -8.35 -33.70
N SER A 366 -11.39 -9.42 -33.48
CA SER A 366 -12.77 -9.49 -33.97
C SER A 366 -13.67 -8.43 -33.31
N GLN A 367 -13.50 -8.18 -32.00
CA GLN A 367 -14.24 -7.15 -31.28
C GLN A 367 -13.83 -5.75 -31.74
N GLU A 368 -12.54 -5.53 -32.05
CA GLU A 368 -12.05 -4.25 -32.59
C GLU A 368 -12.74 -3.93 -33.91
N ARG A 369 -12.75 -4.88 -34.86
CA ARG A 369 -13.39 -4.73 -36.18
C ARG A 369 -14.89 -4.46 -36.08
N GLN A 370 -15.53 -4.94 -35.02
CA GLN A 370 -16.95 -4.73 -34.74
C GLN A 370 -17.23 -3.40 -34.02
N GLY A 371 -16.21 -2.58 -33.76
CA GLY A 371 -16.35 -1.32 -33.04
C GLY A 371 -16.55 -1.49 -31.52
N ARG A 372 -16.25 -2.68 -30.98
CA ARG A 372 -16.56 -3.07 -29.60
C ARG A 372 -15.35 -3.14 -28.67
N MET A 373 -14.15 -2.86 -29.18
CA MET A 373 -12.93 -2.84 -28.39
C MET A 373 -12.17 -1.51 -28.57
N ILE A 374 -11.82 -0.88 -27.46
CA ILE A 374 -10.99 0.32 -27.38
C ILE A 374 -9.58 -0.12 -26.99
N LEU A 375 -8.57 0.33 -27.74
CA LEU A 375 -7.17 0.13 -27.42
C LEU A 375 -6.57 1.47 -26.98
N ALA A 376 -5.91 1.48 -25.83
CA ALA A 376 -5.13 2.58 -25.31
C ALA A 376 -3.90 2.03 -24.56
N GLU A 377 -2.85 1.73 -25.31
CA GLU A 377 -1.60 1.15 -24.78
C GLU A 377 -0.63 2.24 -24.33
N GLU A 378 -0.31 2.18 -23.04
CA GLU A 378 0.40 3.21 -22.27
C GLU A 378 1.86 2.85 -21.97
N GLY A 379 2.31 1.65 -22.33
CA GLY A 379 3.62 1.11 -21.96
C GLY A 379 4.81 1.68 -22.73
N TYR A 380 4.58 2.53 -23.74
CA TYR A 380 5.61 3.04 -24.64
C TYR A 380 6.07 4.46 -24.31
N THR A 381 7.39 4.68 -24.30
CA THR A 381 7.98 6.02 -24.22
C THR A 381 8.90 6.31 -25.41
N LEU A 382 9.11 7.59 -25.73
CA LEU A 382 10.02 7.99 -26.80
C LEU A 382 11.46 7.50 -26.54
N GLU A 383 11.88 7.40 -25.28
CA GLU A 383 13.17 6.83 -24.90
C GLU A 383 13.25 5.35 -25.30
N GLN A 384 12.23 4.56 -24.99
CA GLN A 384 12.18 3.14 -25.33
C GLN A 384 12.16 2.92 -26.85
N LEU A 385 11.34 3.69 -27.58
CA LEU A 385 11.31 3.61 -29.03
C LEU A 385 12.66 4.04 -29.64
N SER A 386 13.33 5.03 -29.04
CA SER A 386 14.66 5.46 -29.50
C SER A 386 15.74 4.39 -29.32
N ALA A 387 15.63 3.56 -28.27
CA ALA A 387 16.52 2.42 -28.07
C ALA A 387 16.34 1.35 -29.17
N VAL A 388 15.10 1.08 -29.59
CA VAL A 388 14.81 0.18 -30.73
C VAL A 388 15.39 0.76 -32.02
N ALA A 389 15.19 2.05 -32.27
CA ALA A 389 15.70 2.71 -33.46
C ALA A 389 17.24 2.67 -33.56
N SER A 390 17.93 2.80 -32.41
CA SER A 390 19.39 2.70 -32.30
C SER A 390 19.93 1.30 -32.65
N GLN A 391 19.19 0.24 -32.31
CA GLN A 391 19.55 -1.15 -32.63
C GLN A 391 19.35 -1.48 -34.12
N THR A 392 18.39 -0.84 -34.78
CA THR A 392 18.12 -1.00 -36.22
C THR A 392 19.04 -0.22 -37.15
N GLY A 393 20.07 0.47 -36.62
CA GLY A 393 21.08 1.17 -37.43
C GLY A 393 20.60 2.47 -38.07
N SER A 394 19.48 3.05 -37.61
CA SER A 394 19.02 4.36 -38.07
C SER A 394 19.95 5.47 -37.53
N PRO A 395 20.49 6.37 -38.38
CA PRO A 395 21.41 7.41 -37.93
C PRO A 395 20.71 8.38 -36.96
N MET A 396 21.17 8.44 -35.71
CA MET A 396 20.77 9.44 -34.72
C MET A 396 21.89 10.45 -34.50
N ASP A 397 21.87 11.54 -35.25
CA ASP A 397 22.76 12.68 -35.00
C ASP A 397 22.32 13.43 -33.72
N GLY A 398 23.13 13.32 -32.67
CA GLY A 398 23.01 14.07 -31.42
C GLY A 398 22.23 13.33 -30.33
N ALA A 399 22.96 12.70 -29.41
CA ALA A 399 22.49 11.93 -28.26
C ALA A 399 21.82 12.77 -27.15
N ALA A 400 20.75 13.51 -27.49
CA ALA A 400 19.78 13.94 -26.49
C ALA A 400 18.63 12.92 -26.51
N SER A 401 18.45 12.18 -25.43
CA SER A 401 17.34 11.21 -25.30
C SER A 401 16.02 11.93 -25.54
N LEU A 402 15.28 11.53 -26.59
CA LEU A 402 13.92 12.00 -26.81
C LEU A 402 13.08 11.57 -25.60
N SER A 403 12.48 12.55 -24.91
CA SER A 403 11.65 12.27 -23.75
C SER A 403 10.19 12.59 -23.98
N GLY A 404 9.34 11.67 -23.51
CA GLY A 404 7.89 11.85 -23.57
C GLY A 404 7.13 10.55 -23.77
N ASN A 405 5.87 10.60 -23.37
CA ASN A 405 4.96 9.46 -23.45
C ASN A 405 4.48 9.23 -24.88
N VAL A 406 4.28 7.97 -25.23
CA VAL A 406 3.65 7.52 -26.46
C VAL A 406 2.39 6.75 -26.10
N LEU A 407 1.27 7.07 -26.74
CA LEU A 407 0.01 6.36 -26.55
C LEU A 407 -0.35 5.66 -27.86
N VAL A 408 -0.42 4.33 -27.86
CA VAL A 408 -0.84 3.56 -29.04
C VAL A 408 -2.34 3.31 -28.93
N VAL A 409 -3.10 3.66 -29.97
CA VAL A 409 -4.56 3.65 -29.94
C VAL A 409 -5.15 3.08 -31.22
N ASN A 410 -6.41 2.66 -31.18
CA ASN A 410 -7.16 2.27 -32.38
C ASN A 410 -8.18 3.33 -32.82
N SER A 411 -8.83 3.12 -33.96
CA SER A 411 -9.89 4.00 -34.46
C SER A 411 -11.08 4.11 -33.48
N ASN A 412 -11.40 3.06 -32.74
CA ASN A 412 -12.48 3.08 -31.74
C ASN A 412 -12.17 4.03 -30.58
N TYR A 413 -10.90 4.13 -30.17
CA TYR A 413 -10.44 5.14 -29.20
C TYR A 413 -10.65 6.56 -29.72
N LEU A 414 -10.32 6.85 -30.98
CA LEU A 414 -10.52 8.18 -31.61
C LEU A 414 -12.01 8.56 -31.73
N HIS A 415 -12.89 7.57 -31.79
CA HIS A 415 -14.34 7.76 -31.72
C HIS A 415 -14.84 7.99 -30.29
N ALA A 416 -14.26 7.31 -29.30
CA ALA A 416 -14.62 7.47 -27.88
C ALA A 416 -14.07 8.79 -27.29
N GLN A 417 -12.85 9.16 -27.63
CA GLN A 417 -12.13 10.31 -27.07
C GLN A 417 -11.98 11.45 -28.09
N THR A 418 -11.89 12.68 -27.62
CA THR A 418 -11.76 13.86 -28.49
C THR A 418 -10.30 14.20 -28.71
N VAL A 419 -9.72 13.70 -29.81
CA VAL A 419 -8.39 14.08 -30.28
C VAL A 419 -8.53 15.14 -31.37
N GLN A 420 -7.76 16.24 -31.32
CA GLN A 420 -7.87 17.32 -32.31
C GLN A 420 -6.53 17.62 -32.99
N ASP A 421 -6.58 17.94 -34.28
CA ASP A 421 -5.43 18.46 -35.02
C ASP A 421 -5.10 19.91 -34.63
N ALA A 422 -4.01 20.44 -35.18
CA ALA A 422 -3.58 21.82 -34.97
C ALA A 422 -4.63 22.88 -35.32
N LEU A 423 -5.58 22.55 -36.21
CA LEU A 423 -6.68 23.41 -36.63
C LEU A 423 -7.94 23.23 -35.77
N GLY A 424 -7.86 22.40 -34.72
CA GLY A 424 -8.97 22.10 -33.82
C GLY A 424 -9.99 21.12 -34.39
N ARG A 425 -9.74 20.50 -35.56
CA ARG A 425 -10.63 19.49 -36.15
C ARG A 425 -10.42 18.15 -35.46
N ARG A 426 -11.53 17.46 -35.20
CA ARG A 426 -11.49 16.15 -34.53
C ARG A 426 -10.93 15.08 -35.47
N ILE A 427 -9.93 14.36 -34.99
CA ILE A 427 -9.39 13.15 -35.62
C ILE A 427 -10.26 11.98 -35.17
N THR A 428 -10.81 11.23 -36.11
CA THR A 428 -11.82 10.21 -35.83
C THR A 428 -11.45 8.80 -36.29
N ARG A 429 -10.50 8.66 -37.23
CA ARG A 429 -10.10 7.35 -37.76
C ARG A 429 -8.61 7.31 -38.11
N VAL A 430 -8.05 6.12 -38.02
CA VAL A 430 -6.76 5.75 -38.57
C VAL A 430 -6.93 5.47 -40.08
N PRO A 431 -5.94 5.80 -40.94
CA PRO A 431 -6.00 5.44 -42.36
C PRO A 431 -6.09 3.93 -42.57
N ASN A 432 -6.90 3.48 -43.53
CA ASN A 432 -7.02 2.06 -43.88
C ASN A 432 -5.65 1.47 -44.22
N GLN A 433 -5.27 0.38 -43.55
CA GLN A 433 -3.97 -0.29 -43.70
C GLN A 433 -2.76 0.65 -43.51
N GLY A 434 -2.95 1.74 -42.77
CA GLY A 434 -1.92 2.73 -42.48
C GLY A 434 -1.75 2.94 -40.98
N VAL A 435 -0.68 3.65 -40.62
CA VAL A 435 -0.44 4.10 -39.24
C VAL A 435 -0.63 5.61 -39.19
N LEU A 436 -1.38 6.08 -38.21
CA LEU A 436 -1.52 7.50 -37.92
C LEU A 436 -0.52 7.89 -36.82
N VAL A 437 0.25 8.95 -37.01
CA VAL A 437 1.10 9.51 -35.95
C VAL A 437 0.68 10.95 -35.72
N VAL A 438 0.25 11.28 -34.50
CA VAL A 438 -0.10 12.65 -34.13
C VAL A 438 0.97 13.18 -33.18
N ILE A 439 1.74 14.16 -33.66
CA ILE A 439 2.79 14.81 -32.89
C ILE A 439 2.23 16.13 -32.36
N PRO A 440 2.20 16.36 -31.03
CA PRO A 440 1.67 17.59 -30.47
C PRO A 440 2.49 18.81 -30.93
N ALA A 441 1.82 19.96 -31.04
CA ALA A 441 2.45 21.21 -31.45
C ALA A 441 3.66 21.60 -30.56
N SER A 442 3.64 21.24 -29.27
CA SER A 442 4.74 21.46 -28.33
C SER A 442 6.02 20.68 -28.62
N LYS A 443 5.96 19.64 -29.46
CA LYS A 443 7.10 18.78 -29.85
C LYS A 443 7.47 18.91 -31.33
N GLN A 444 6.99 19.93 -32.03
CA GLN A 444 7.25 20.10 -33.47
C GLN A 444 8.72 20.33 -33.79
N ASP A 445 9.49 20.96 -32.90
CA ASP A 445 10.94 21.14 -33.06
C ASP A 445 11.70 19.80 -33.13
N GLN A 446 11.10 18.72 -32.60
CA GLN A 446 11.65 17.37 -32.60
C GLN A 446 10.97 16.44 -33.60
N ARG A 447 10.12 16.99 -34.48
CA ARG A 447 9.24 16.23 -35.38
C ARG A 447 10.00 15.18 -36.18
N GLU A 448 11.04 15.56 -36.92
CA GLU A 448 11.80 14.63 -37.77
C GLU A 448 12.40 13.48 -36.97
N ARG A 449 12.89 13.76 -35.76
CA ARG A 449 13.45 12.74 -34.87
C ARG A 449 12.37 11.79 -34.36
N ILE A 450 11.22 12.31 -33.94
CA ILE A 450 10.08 11.49 -33.49
C ILE A 450 9.57 10.62 -34.66
N GLU A 451 9.43 11.19 -35.86
CA GLU A 451 9.01 10.46 -37.04
C GLU A 451 9.97 9.32 -37.39
N ASN A 452 11.28 9.56 -37.32
CA ASN A 452 12.29 8.53 -37.55
C ASN A 452 12.22 7.40 -36.51
N VAL A 453 12.07 7.76 -35.23
CA VAL A 453 11.95 6.79 -34.12
C VAL A 453 10.70 5.94 -34.25
N VAL A 454 9.55 6.55 -34.53
CA VAL A 454 8.29 5.82 -34.74
C VAL A 454 8.37 4.95 -35.99
N ARG A 455 8.98 5.45 -37.09
CA ARG A 455 9.18 4.65 -38.32
C ARG A 455 10.06 3.44 -38.08
N ALA A 456 11.15 3.58 -37.33
CA ALA A 456 12.02 2.46 -36.98
C ALA A 456 11.29 1.43 -36.10
N PHE A 457 10.51 1.89 -35.12
CA PHE A 457 9.66 1.01 -34.32
C PHE A 457 8.66 0.23 -35.18
N ILE A 458 7.86 0.92 -36.01
CA ILE A 458 6.90 0.28 -36.91
C ILE A 458 7.58 -0.67 -37.90
N GLY A 459 8.76 -0.30 -38.43
CA GLY A 459 9.56 -1.15 -39.30
C GLY A 459 10.03 -2.43 -38.61
N SER A 460 10.52 -2.31 -37.37
CA SER A 460 10.93 -3.45 -36.54
C SER A 460 9.77 -4.40 -36.28
N GLN A 461 8.59 -3.88 -35.92
CA GLN A 461 7.40 -4.69 -35.69
C GLN A 461 6.92 -5.37 -36.98
N SER A 462 6.92 -4.62 -38.09
CA SER A 462 6.54 -5.18 -39.40
C SER A 462 7.46 -6.34 -39.81
N GLN A 463 8.78 -6.19 -39.60
CA GLN A 463 9.76 -7.24 -39.87
C GLN A 463 9.61 -8.45 -38.94
N MET A 464 9.35 -8.21 -37.64
CA MET A 464 9.17 -9.26 -36.64
C MET A 464 7.95 -10.15 -36.97
N HIS A 465 6.87 -9.55 -37.46
CA HIS A 465 5.64 -10.26 -37.80
C HIS A 465 5.50 -10.61 -39.30
N GLY A 466 6.51 -10.29 -40.12
CA GLY A 466 6.53 -10.62 -41.55
C GLY A 466 5.46 -9.91 -42.38
N VAL A 467 5.02 -8.72 -41.96
CA VAL A 467 4.01 -7.91 -42.65
C VAL A 467 4.65 -6.76 -43.43
N ALA A 468 3.99 -6.30 -44.49
CA ALA A 468 4.46 -5.16 -45.27
C ALA A 468 4.41 -3.87 -44.42
N THR A 469 5.48 -3.08 -44.45
CA THR A 469 5.54 -1.82 -43.68
C THR A 469 4.42 -0.87 -44.13
N PRO A 470 3.48 -0.52 -43.24
CA PRO A 470 2.32 0.28 -43.62
C PRO A 470 2.69 1.74 -43.86
N ARG A 471 1.82 2.44 -44.59
CA ARG A 471 2.01 3.87 -44.86
C ARG A 471 1.79 4.68 -43.58
N ILE A 472 2.82 5.40 -43.15
CA ILE A 472 2.75 6.30 -42.00
C ILE A 472 2.22 7.67 -42.44
N THR A 473 1.13 8.12 -41.82
CA THR A 473 0.56 9.46 -41.99
C THR A 473 0.80 10.27 -40.74
N VAL A 474 1.54 11.38 -40.84
CA VAL A 474 1.89 12.21 -39.69
C VAL A 474 1.05 13.49 -39.70
N LEU A 475 0.35 13.75 -38.58
CA LEU A 475 -0.43 14.96 -38.35
C LEU A 475 0.14 15.74 -37.16
N THR A 476 -0.06 17.05 -37.19
CA THR A 476 0.23 17.92 -36.04
C THR A 476 -1.01 17.98 -35.14
N GLY A 477 -0.87 17.56 -33.89
CA GLY A 477 -1.89 17.69 -32.85
C GLY A 477 -1.88 19.07 -32.21
N LYS A 478 -3.02 19.47 -31.62
CA LYS A 478 -3.10 20.72 -30.83
C LYS A 478 -2.20 20.64 -29.59
N SER A 479 -1.61 21.77 -29.19
CA SER A 479 -0.83 21.88 -27.95
C SER A 479 -1.74 21.82 -26.69
N GLY A 480 -1.22 21.28 -25.60
CA GLY A 480 -1.88 21.21 -24.31
C GLY A 480 -3.06 20.22 -24.25
N GLN A 481 -3.09 19.22 -25.13
CA GLN A 481 -4.14 18.20 -25.09
C GLN A 481 -3.84 17.13 -24.03
N SER A 482 -4.85 16.82 -23.22
CA SER A 482 -4.82 15.69 -22.29
C SER A 482 -5.51 14.49 -22.91
N LEU A 483 -4.77 13.42 -23.13
CA LEU A 483 -5.28 12.15 -23.63
C LEU A 483 -5.54 11.21 -22.46
N PHE A 484 -6.64 10.46 -22.51
CA PHE A 484 -7.05 9.58 -21.43
C PHE A 484 -6.53 8.17 -21.64
N GLY A 485 -5.74 7.69 -20.69
CA GLY A 485 -5.36 6.30 -20.56
C GLY A 485 -6.45 5.51 -19.85
N TYR A 486 -6.66 4.27 -20.29
CA TYR A 486 -7.65 3.37 -19.68
C TYR A 486 -6.99 2.20 -18.91
N GLY A 487 -5.65 2.12 -18.87
CA GLY A 487 -4.85 0.99 -18.42
C GLY A 487 -4.97 0.56 -16.94
N GLN A 488 -4.37 -0.57 -16.58
CA GLN A 488 -4.49 -1.17 -15.24
C GLN A 488 -3.95 -0.31 -14.09
N GLN A 489 -4.88 0.28 -13.35
CA GLN A 489 -4.67 0.95 -12.05
C GLN A 489 -4.13 0.07 -10.91
N ASN A 490 -3.78 -1.20 -11.16
CA ASN A 490 -3.24 -2.10 -10.13
C ASN A 490 -1.76 -1.84 -9.84
N MET A 491 -1.05 -1.09 -10.69
CA MET A 491 0.32 -0.66 -10.41
C MET A 491 0.31 0.72 -9.74
N PRO A 492 1.01 0.89 -8.60
CA PRO A 492 1.22 2.20 -8.03
C PRO A 492 1.87 3.14 -9.06
N ASN A 493 1.39 4.39 -9.13
CA ASN A 493 2.04 5.48 -9.88
C ASN A 493 1.86 5.48 -11.41
N GLN A 494 0.80 4.84 -11.95
CA GLN A 494 0.50 4.92 -13.39
C GLN A 494 -0.33 6.17 -13.71
N LYS A 495 0.08 6.93 -14.73
CA LYS A 495 -0.59 8.16 -15.15
C LYS A 495 -1.87 7.84 -15.91
N THR A 496 -2.99 8.41 -15.48
CA THR A 496 -4.26 8.24 -16.18
C THR A 496 -4.46 9.28 -17.29
N LEU A 497 -3.80 10.44 -17.18
CA LEU A 497 -3.85 11.50 -18.18
C LEU A 497 -2.47 11.74 -18.78
N PHE A 498 -2.43 11.78 -20.10
CA PHE A 498 -1.24 11.95 -20.92
C PHE A 498 -1.27 13.31 -21.59
N HIS A 499 -0.58 14.29 -21.01
CA HIS A 499 -0.45 15.63 -21.59
C HIS A 499 0.58 15.65 -22.71
N ASP A 500 0.19 16.16 -23.89
CA ASP A 500 1.05 16.28 -25.07
C ASP A 500 1.85 14.98 -25.37
N ALA A 501 1.19 13.84 -25.26
CA ALA A 501 1.74 12.56 -25.69
C ALA A 501 1.72 12.45 -27.22
N VAL A 502 2.70 11.71 -27.76
CA VAL A 502 2.68 11.34 -29.18
C VAL A 502 1.69 10.20 -29.34
N LEU A 503 0.69 10.36 -30.19
CA LEU A 503 -0.33 9.34 -30.42
C LEU A 503 0.03 8.54 -31.67
N VAL A 504 0.01 7.21 -31.56
CA VAL A 504 0.24 6.29 -32.67
C VAL A 504 -1.04 5.47 -32.88
N GLY A 505 -1.81 5.83 -33.89
CA GLY A 505 -3.03 5.15 -34.28
C GLY A 505 -2.74 3.93 -35.15
N VAL A 506 -3.13 2.75 -34.70
CA VAL A 506 -2.96 1.46 -35.39
C VAL A 506 -4.26 0.66 -35.25
N ASP A 507 -4.81 0.23 -36.39
CA ASP A 507 -5.93 -0.72 -36.42
C ASP A 507 -5.39 -2.13 -36.73
N SER A 508 -6.13 -3.14 -36.28
CA SER A 508 -5.85 -4.57 -36.45
C SER A 508 -5.62 -5.01 -37.90
N ASP A 509 -6.19 -4.29 -38.87
CA ASP A 509 -6.01 -4.57 -40.30
C ASP A 509 -4.60 -4.27 -40.83
N THR A 510 -3.77 -3.57 -40.05
CA THR A 510 -2.36 -3.32 -40.40
C THR A 510 -1.46 -4.54 -40.18
N GLY A 511 -1.87 -5.47 -39.31
CA GLY A 511 -1.07 -6.64 -38.94
C GLY A 511 0.25 -6.35 -38.21
N ILE A 512 0.49 -5.10 -37.77
CA ILE A 512 1.70 -4.71 -37.05
C ILE A 512 1.77 -5.38 -35.67
N PHE A 513 0.62 -5.61 -35.05
CA PHE A 513 0.51 -6.28 -33.75
C PHE A 513 -0.08 -7.67 -33.95
N SER A 514 0.56 -8.65 -33.32
CA SER A 514 0.11 -10.03 -33.30
C SER A 514 -1.07 -10.22 -32.34
N PRO A 515 -1.83 -11.33 -32.46
CA PRO A 515 -2.84 -11.70 -31.47
C PRO A 515 -2.28 -11.75 -30.03
N ASP A 516 -1.03 -12.17 -29.86
CA ASP A 516 -0.40 -12.25 -28.55
C ASP A 516 -0.18 -10.85 -27.94
N ASP A 517 0.13 -9.85 -28.77
CA ASP A 517 0.21 -8.45 -28.33
C ASP A 517 -1.15 -7.94 -27.84
N TYR A 518 -2.23 -8.24 -28.57
CA TYR A 518 -3.59 -7.89 -28.13
C TYR A 518 -3.95 -8.53 -26.79
N THR A 519 -3.56 -9.79 -26.58
CA THR A 519 -3.76 -10.46 -25.29
C THR A 519 -2.90 -9.83 -24.19
N ALA A 520 -1.66 -9.46 -24.49
CA ALA A 520 -0.79 -8.76 -23.54
C ALA A 520 -1.38 -7.40 -23.15
N TYR A 521 -1.88 -6.62 -24.12
CA TYR A 521 -2.57 -5.36 -23.89
C TYR A 521 -3.83 -5.55 -23.04
N ALA A 522 -4.61 -6.61 -23.30
CA ALA A 522 -5.78 -6.91 -22.49
C ALA A 522 -5.44 -7.38 -21.06
N SER A 523 -4.36 -8.16 -20.90
CA SER A 523 -3.81 -8.56 -19.61
C SER A 523 -3.34 -7.34 -18.80
N ALA A 524 -2.74 -6.36 -19.45
CA ALA A 524 -2.38 -5.05 -18.87
C ALA A 524 -3.60 -4.12 -18.69
N GLY A 525 -4.79 -4.55 -19.09
CA GLY A 525 -6.02 -3.75 -19.09
C GLY A 525 -5.98 -2.51 -19.96
N ASN A 526 -5.15 -2.51 -21.00
CA ASN A 526 -5.01 -1.48 -22.03
C ASN A 526 -5.91 -1.75 -23.26
N ALA A 527 -6.56 -2.92 -23.30
CA ALA A 527 -7.66 -3.23 -24.20
C ALA A 527 -8.99 -3.37 -23.42
N MET A 528 -9.98 -2.55 -23.75
CA MET A 528 -11.29 -2.54 -23.09
C MET A 528 -12.41 -2.86 -24.05
N LEU A 529 -13.46 -3.46 -23.54
CA LEU A 529 -14.68 -3.80 -24.25
C LEU A 529 -15.74 -2.77 -23.93
N THR A 530 -16.47 -2.30 -24.94
CA THR A 530 -17.48 -1.25 -24.77
C THR A 530 -18.83 -1.77 -24.29
N ASP A 531 -19.10 -3.06 -24.50
CA ASP A 531 -20.34 -3.75 -24.10
C ASP A 531 -19.99 -5.07 -23.37
N PRO A 532 -20.06 -5.10 -22.03
CA PRO A 532 -19.70 -6.28 -21.25
C PRO A 532 -20.67 -7.46 -21.44
N ASP A 533 -21.95 -7.22 -21.67
CA ASP A 533 -22.93 -8.31 -21.80
C ASP A 533 -22.75 -9.04 -23.13
N GLN A 534 -22.54 -8.31 -24.23
CA GLN A 534 -22.22 -8.89 -25.54
C GLN A 534 -20.83 -9.54 -25.55
N ALA A 535 -19.86 -8.95 -24.85
CA ALA A 535 -18.56 -9.58 -24.66
C ALA A 535 -18.69 -10.93 -23.97
N LEU A 536 -19.49 -11.06 -22.91
CA LEU A 536 -19.70 -12.33 -22.22
C LEU A 536 -20.38 -13.39 -23.09
N VAL A 537 -21.32 -13.00 -23.96
CA VAL A 537 -21.95 -13.92 -24.92
C VAL A 537 -20.92 -14.42 -25.93
N SER A 538 -20.22 -13.50 -26.59
CA SER A 538 -19.21 -13.85 -27.62
C SER A 538 -18.02 -14.63 -27.04
N LEU A 539 -17.63 -14.35 -25.79
CA LEU A 539 -16.62 -15.11 -25.04
C LEU A 539 -17.03 -16.59 -24.87
N ARG A 540 -18.30 -16.83 -24.55
CA ARG A 540 -18.85 -18.18 -24.39
C ARG A 540 -18.87 -18.93 -25.72
N GLU A 541 -19.31 -18.27 -26.78
CA GLU A 541 -19.29 -18.82 -28.14
C GLU A 541 -17.87 -19.16 -28.62
N ALA A 542 -16.89 -18.35 -28.24
CA ALA A 542 -15.48 -18.58 -28.53
C ALA A 542 -14.80 -19.64 -27.63
N GLY A 543 -15.49 -20.13 -26.60
CA GLY A 543 -14.92 -21.13 -25.66
C GLY A 543 -13.78 -20.61 -24.78
N LEU A 544 -13.69 -19.30 -24.55
CA LEU A 544 -12.58 -18.66 -23.82
C LEU A 544 -12.79 -18.55 -22.30
N GLN A 545 -13.90 -19.08 -21.77
CA GLN A 545 -14.24 -19.03 -20.34
C GLN A 545 -13.17 -19.61 -19.38
N PRO A 546 -12.39 -20.66 -19.73
CA PRO A 546 -11.35 -21.16 -18.83
C PRO A 546 -10.20 -20.17 -18.62
N PHE A 547 -9.97 -19.28 -19.58
CA PHE A 547 -8.87 -18.31 -19.58
C PHE A 547 -9.32 -16.92 -19.14
N ILE A 548 -10.49 -16.44 -19.57
CA ILE A 548 -11.03 -15.14 -19.14
C ILE A 548 -12.02 -15.36 -18.00
N TYR A 549 -11.60 -15.04 -16.78
CA TYR A 549 -12.35 -15.34 -15.56
C TYR A 549 -13.13 -14.15 -14.98
N ALA A 550 -12.89 -12.92 -15.47
CA ALA A 550 -13.68 -11.76 -15.07
C ALA A 550 -13.75 -10.70 -16.19
N VAL A 551 -14.86 -9.98 -16.24
CA VAL A 551 -15.09 -8.79 -17.07
C VAL A 551 -15.62 -7.70 -16.14
N SER A 552 -14.75 -6.78 -15.74
CA SER A 552 -15.08 -5.76 -14.73
C SER A 552 -15.17 -4.37 -15.33
N SER A 553 -16.18 -3.60 -14.93
CA SER A 553 -16.31 -2.19 -15.28
C SER A 553 -15.09 -1.39 -14.79
N VAL A 554 -14.43 -0.69 -15.71
CA VAL A 554 -13.22 0.07 -15.39
C VAL A 554 -13.59 1.32 -14.58
N SER A 555 -14.73 1.95 -14.86
CA SER A 555 -15.20 3.14 -14.13
C SER A 555 -15.63 2.83 -12.69
N ALA A 556 -16.33 1.71 -12.45
CA ALA A 556 -16.69 1.28 -11.10
C ALA A 556 -15.45 0.93 -10.26
N LYS A 557 -14.49 0.21 -10.86
CA LYS A 557 -13.21 -0.10 -10.22
C LYS A 557 -12.41 1.17 -9.91
N ALA A 558 -12.34 2.12 -10.84
CA ALA A 558 -11.66 3.40 -10.64
C ALA A 558 -12.27 4.20 -9.47
N ALA A 559 -13.59 4.22 -9.36
CA ALA A 559 -14.26 4.90 -8.24
C ALA A 559 -13.95 4.22 -6.88
N ALA A 560 -13.92 2.90 -6.84
CA ALA A 560 -13.57 2.13 -5.63
C ALA A 560 -12.10 2.33 -5.23
N ASP A 561 -11.18 2.29 -6.20
CA ASP A 561 -9.76 2.50 -5.98
C ASP A 561 -9.49 3.95 -5.51
N PHE A 562 -10.17 4.94 -6.09
CA PHE A 562 -10.09 6.33 -5.64
C PHE A 562 -10.59 6.52 -4.20
N ALA A 563 -11.73 5.93 -3.85
CA ALA A 563 -12.26 5.98 -2.48
C ALA A 563 -11.26 5.34 -1.48
N LYS A 564 -10.61 4.24 -1.87
CA LYS A 564 -9.56 3.58 -1.09
C LYS A 564 -8.32 4.47 -0.94
N LEU A 565 -7.86 5.14 -2.01
CA LEU A 565 -6.76 6.11 -1.94
C LEU A 565 -7.07 7.25 -0.97
N GLN A 566 -8.28 7.82 -1.02
CA GLN A 566 -8.69 8.87 -0.09
C GLN A 566 -8.68 8.40 1.37
N ALA A 567 -9.17 7.18 1.64
CA ALA A 567 -9.14 6.60 2.98
C ALA A 567 -7.70 6.39 3.46
N ASN A 568 -6.84 5.84 2.61
CA ASN A 568 -5.42 5.66 2.89
C ASN A 568 -4.70 6.99 3.14
N LEU A 569 -4.98 8.02 2.34
CA LEU A 569 -4.41 9.36 2.51
C LEU A 569 -4.73 9.93 3.89
N ARG A 570 -5.99 9.82 4.34
CA ARG A 570 -6.41 10.28 5.68
C ARG A 570 -5.63 9.56 6.78
N ILE A 571 -5.44 8.24 6.66
CA ILE A 571 -4.65 7.45 7.63
C ILE A 571 -3.19 7.93 7.65
N HIS A 572 -2.58 8.13 6.48
CA HIS A 572 -1.20 8.62 6.39
C HIS A 572 -1.04 10.03 6.97
N LEU A 573 -1.98 10.94 6.71
CA LEU A 573 -1.96 12.27 7.31
C LEU A 573 -2.07 12.22 8.84
N MET A 574 -2.92 11.36 9.39
CA MET A 574 -2.99 11.15 10.84
C MET A 574 -1.66 10.59 11.39
N ASN A 575 -1.02 9.65 10.69
CA ASN A 575 0.29 9.13 11.08
C ASN A 575 1.37 10.23 11.09
N VAL A 576 1.38 11.12 10.09
CA VAL A 576 2.30 12.27 10.05
C VAL A 576 2.05 13.20 11.25
N LEU A 577 0.79 13.52 11.56
CA LEU A 577 0.45 14.38 12.70
C LEU A 577 0.90 13.76 14.04
N VAL A 578 0.69 12.46 14.23
CA VAL A 578 1.13 11.77 15.45
C VAL A 578 2.66 11.72 15.53
N ALA A 579 3.35 11.47 14.41
CA ALA A 579 4.81 11.50 14.36
C ALA A 579 5.37 12.88 14.73
N ILE A 580 4.77 13.97 14.21
CA ILE A 580 5.11 15.35 14.59
C ILE A 580 4.88 15.56 16.09
N ALA A 581 3.75 15.10 16.65
CA ALA A 581 3.48 15.22 18.08
C ALA A 581 4.53 14.49 18.95
N ILE A 582 4.99 13.31 18.53
CA ILE A 582 6.08 12.57 19.20
C ILE A 582 7.40 13.36 19.12
N LEU A 583 7.72 13.95 17.97
CA LEU A 583 8.91 14.79 17.81
C LEU A 583 8.89 16.02 18.71
N ILE A 584 7.75 16.71 18.80
CA ILE A 584 7.56 17.86 19.70
C ILE A 584 7.70 17.44 21.16
N ALA A 585 7.00 16.37 21.57
CA ALA A 585 7.05 15.87 22.94
C ALA A 585 8.46 15.42 23.34
N SER A 586 9.17 14.73 22.45
CA SER A 586 10.57 14.32 22.67
C SER A 586 11.54 15.49 22.69
N ALA A 587 11.30 16.56 21.92
CA ALA A 587 12.12 17.77 21.96
C ALA A 587 12.01 18.47 23.32
N ILE A 588 10.78 18.61 23.81
CA ILE A 588 10.52 19.20 25.13
C ILE A 588 11.16 18.34 26.23
N ALA A 589 11.06 17.01 26.12
CA ALA A 589 11.68 16.09 27.07
C ALA A 589 13.21 16.18 27.05
N ALA A 590 13.82 16.26 25.86
CA ALA A 590 15.26 16.42 25.69
C ALA A 590 15.74 17.75 26.30
N ALA A 591 15.06 18.86 26.00
CA ALA A 591 15.36 20.18 26.53
C ALA A 591 15.26 20.21 28.06
N GLN A 592 14.18 19.64 28.61
CA GLN A 592 13.99 19.54 30.06
C GLN A 592 15.10 18.71 30.73
N THR A 593 15.49 17.59 30.12
CA THR A 593 16.53 16.70 30.63
C THR A 593 17.91 17.36 30.58
N HIS A 594 18.21 18.07 29.50
CA HIS A 594 19.45 18.85 29.33
C HIS A 594 19.59 19.93 30.40
N VAL A 595 18.56 20.76 30.58
CA VAL A 595 18.60 21.86 31.56
C VAL A 595 18.66 21.33 32.99
N ARG A 596 17.87 20.31 33.33
CA ARG A 596 17.91 19.72 34.69
C ARG A 596 19.22 18.99 34.98
N GLY A 597 19.79 18.33 33.97
CA GLY A 597 21.04 17.60 34.08
C GLY A 597 22.26 18.50 34.27
N GLY A 598 22.26 19.66 33.60
CA GLY A 598 23.34 20.65 33.62
C GLY A 598 23.08 21.87 34.51
N ALA A 599 22.07 21.85 35.38
CA ALA A 599 21.52 23.05 36.03
C ALA A 599 22.58 23.98 36.66
N GLN A 600 23.52 23.43 37.43
CA GLN A 600 24.58 24.23 38.08
C GLN A 600 25.53 24.88 37.08
N ARG A 601 25.94 24.13 36.05
CA ARG A 601 26.85 24.62 35.00
C ARG A 601 26.16 25.67 34.12
N ILE A 602 24.89 25.46 33.80
CA ILE A 602 24.08 26.41 33.01
C ILE A 602 23.88 27.69 33.81
N PHE A 603 23.50 27.58 35.09
CA PHE A 603 23.32 28.75 35.96
C PHE A 603 24.63 29.56 36.12
N ALA A 604 25.76 28.90 36.39
CA ALA A 604 27.05 29.59 36.49
C ALA A 604 27.39 30.37 35.21
N ARG A 605 27.20 29.75 34.04
CA ARG A 605 27.45 30.40 32.74
C ARG A 605 26.49 31.55 32.46
N TYR A 606 25.23 31.39 32.85
CA TYR A 606 24.20 32.43 32.72
C TYR A 606 24.57 33.67 33.55
N VAL A 607 24.98 33.50 34.82
CA VAL A 607 25.43 34.59 35.70
C VAL A 607 26.70 35.26 35.16
N HIS A 608 27.63 34.49 34.59
CA HIS A 608 28.85 35.02 33.96
C HIS A 608 28.62 35.63 32.56
N GLY A 609 27.37 35.82 32.11
CA GLY A 609 27.05 36.50 30.86
C GLY A 609 27.41 35.72 29.59
N TRP A 610 27.57 34.40 29.66
CA TRP A 610 27.83 33.59 28.47
C TRP A 610 26.62 33.61 27.53
N SER A 611 26.87 33.73 26.23
CA SER A 611 25.80 33.69 25.23
C SER A 611 25.13 32.31 25.17
N PHE A 612 23.82 32.30 24.88
CA PHE A 612 23.01 31.09 24.79
C PHE A 612 23.62 29.98 23.89
N PRO A 613 24.15 30.29 22.69
CA PRO A 613 24.78 29.28 21.83
C PRO A 613 26.05 28.70 22.45
N ALA A 614 26.86 29.51 23.15
CA ALA A 614 28.09 29.06 23.79
C ALA A 614 27.79 28.13 24.98
N THR A 615 26.70 28.37 25.71
CA THR A 615 26.26 27.55 26.84
C THR A 615 25.74 26.19 26.37
N HIS A 616 25.02 26.11 25.25
CA HIS A 616 24.34 24.91 24.77
C HIS A 616 24.95 24.26 23.51
N ARG A 617 26.14 24.66 23.07
CA ARG A 617 26.76 24.23 21.80
C ARG A 617 26.61 22.76 21.44
N LEU A 618 26.92 21.85 22.37
CA LEU A 618 26.94 20.41 22.11
C LEU A 618 25.54 19.85 21.86
N ALA A 619 24.54 20.36 22.59
CA ALA A 619 23.15 19.94 22.39
C ALA A 619 22.59 20.51 21.07
N ILE A 620 22.96 21.74 20.72
CA ILE A 620 22.62 22.33 19.42
C ILE A 620 23.25 21.50 18.29
N THR A 621 24.52 21.14 18.38
CA THR A 621 25.18 20.29 17.36
C THR A 621 24.49 18.94 17.19
N MET A 622 24.12 18.27 18.29
CA MET A 622 23.41 16.98 18.23
C MET A 622 22.03 17.11 17.57
N GLU A 623 21.24 18.12 17.92
CA GLU A 623 19.94 18.36 17.29
C GLU A 623 20.09 18.74 15.80
N THR A 624 21.09 19.55 15.46
CA THR A 624 21.38 19.92 14.07
C THR A 624 21.85 18.71 13.23
N MET A 625 22.65 17.80 13.80
CA MET A 625 23.05 16.56 13.11
C MET A 625 21.85 15.63 12.88
N LEU A 626 21.02 15.44 13.91
CA LEU A 626 19.80 14.63 13.81
C LEU A 626 18.81 15.21 12.78
N ALA A 627 18.82 16.53 12.62
CA ALA A 627 18.05 17.26 11.64
C ALA A 627 18.60 17.19 10.21
N LEU A 628 19.93 17.26 10.06
CA LEU A 628 20.58 17.22 8.74
C LEU A 628 20.49 15.84 8.09
N ALA A 629 20.61 14.77 8.86
CA ALA A 629 20.57 13.39 8.36
C ALA A 629 19.34 13.10 7.45
N PRO A 630 18.09 13.36 7.87
CA PRO A 630 16.92 13.11 7.02
C PRO A 630 16.83 14.03 5.81
N ILE A 631 17.28 15.29 5.92
CA ILE A 631 17.30 16.24 4.81
C ILE A 631 18.30 15.76 3.75
N LEU A 632 19.54 15.44 4.15
CA LEU A 632 20.57 14.94 3.26
C LEU A 632 20.18 13.60 2.62
N PHE A 633 19.57 12.70 3.38
CA PHE A 633 19.07 11.43 2.85
C PHE A 633 17.96 11.66 1.81
N SER A 634 16.99 12.53 2.09
CA SER A 634 15.93 12.87 1.14
C SER A 634 16.47 13.52 -0.13
N THR A 635 17.43 14.44 -0.01
CA THR A 635 18.08 15.09 -1.16
C THR A 635 18.92 14.09 -1.97
N TYR A 636 19.65 13.20 -1.30
CA TYR A 636 20.41 12.14 -1.95
C TYR A 636 19.52 11.20 -2.76
N GLN A 637 18.37 10.82 -2.22
CA GLN A 637 17.40 9.97 -2.92
C GLN A 637 16.84 10.66 -4.18
N ILE A 638 16.56 11.96 -4.12
CA ILE A 638 16.13 12.75 -5.29
C ILE A 638 17.22 12.84 -6.36
N ILE A 639 18.47 13.05 -5.95
CA ILE A 639 19.60 13.10 -6.89
C ILE A 639 19.79 11.73 -7.54
N GLN A 640 19.74 10.64 -6.75
CA GLN A 640 19.81 9.28 -7.29
C GLN A 640 18.64 8.97 -8.23
N SER A 641 17.43 9.44 -7.93
CA SER A 641 16.28 9.21 -8.82
C SER A 641 16.42 9.95 -10.14
N GLY A 642 16.89 11.21 -10.12
CA GLY A 642 17.18 11.96 -11.33
C GLY A 642 18.27 11.33 -12.19
N LEU A 643 19.29 10.72 -11.56
CA LEU A 643 20.37 10.01 -12.27
C LEU A 643 19.92 8.66 -12.84
N ARG A 644 19.03 7.93 -12.15
CA ARG A 644 18.53 6.62 -12.58
C ARG A 644 17.40 6.68 -13.60
N ALA A 645 16.71 7.82 -13.73
CA ALA A 645 15.72 8.05 -14.78
C ALA A 645 16.29 7.87 -16.20
N GLY A 646 17.62 7.87 -16.37
CA GLY A 646 18.31 7.55 -17.62
C GLY A 646 18.66 6.06 -17.85
N THR A 647 18.32 5.14 -16.94
CA THR A 647 18.65 3.71 -17.07
C THR A 647 17.39 2.83 -17.12
N PRO A 648 17.15 2.08 -18.22
CA PRO A 648 15.96 1.27 -18.40
C PRO A 648 16.12 -0.03 -17.61
N THR A 649 15.71 -0.03 -16.34
CA THR A 649 15.48 -1.27 -15.59
C THR A 649 14.06 -1.22 -15.05
N GLY A 650 13.21 -2.12 -15.53
CA GLY A 650 11.78 -2.23 -15.23
C GLY A 650 11.42 -2.61 -13.79
N ALA A 651 12.27 -2.25 -12.83
CA ALA A 651 11.98 -2.34 -11.41
C ALA A 651 11.65 -0.93 -10.90
N GLN A 652 10.36 -0.67 -10.66
CA GLN A 652 9.89 0.53 -9.96
C GLN A 652 10.68 0.66 -8.65
N ASN A 653 11.58 1.64 -8.59
CA ASN A 653 12.39 1.90 -7.42
C ASN A 653 11.75 3.02 -6.59
N VAL A 654 12.05 3.03 -5.29
CA VAL A 654 11.74 4.13 -4.34
C VAL A 654 12.11 5.51 -4.90
N ALA A 655 13.01 5.55 -5.88
CA ALA A 655 13.40 6.70 -6.70
C ALA A 655 12.22 7.39 -7.42
N ASP A 656 11.27 6.65 -7.99
CA ASP A 656 10.15 7.25 -8.75
C ASP A 656 9.15 7.97 -7.84
N ILE A 657 9.17 7.65 -6.54
CA ILE A 657 8.31 8.24 -5.50
C ILE A 657 8.66 9.72 -5.23
N TYR A 658 9.90 10.13 -5.52
CA TYR A 658 10.38 11.49 -5.25
C TYR A 658 10.21 12.47 -6.41
N LEU A 659 9.83 11.99 -7.60
CA LEU A 659 9.67 12.81 -8.81
C LEU A 659 8.32 13.56 -8.87
N LEU A 660 7.37 13.25 -7.99
CA LEU A 660 5.97 13.71 -8.06
C LEU A 660 5.71 15.10 -7.43
N GLY A 661 6.73 15.93 -7.22
CA GLY A 661 6.50 17.33 -6.83
C GLY A 661 7.60 18.05 -6.06
N GLY A 662 8.70 17.39 -5.69
CA GLY A 662 9.90 18.02 -5.11
C GLY A 662 9.70 18.76 -3.77
N TRP A 663 8.49 18.76 -3.20
CA TRP A 663 8.16 19.48 -1.97
C TRP A 663 8.50 18.67 -0.72
N GLN A 664 8.68 17.35 -0.83
CA GLN A 664 8.94 16.47 0.32
C GLN A 664 10.19 16.91 1.11
N PRO A 665 11.34 17.26 0.50
CA PRO A 665 12.49 17.80 1.23
C PRO A 665 12.20 19.12 1.92
N ALA A 666 11.43 20.01 1.28
CA ALA A 666 11.05 21.29 1.87
C ALA A 666 10.16 21.07 3.11
N PHE A 667 9.23 20.14 3.05
CA PHE A 667 8.39 19.77 4.20
C PHE A 667 9.21 19.09 5.31
N ILE A 668 10.08 18.14 4.97
CA ILE A 668 10.99 17.50 5.93
C ILE A 668 11.88 18.55 6.58
N ALA A 669 12.45 19.48 5.81
CA ALA A 669 13.24 20.59 6.31
C ALA A 669 12.40 21.48 7.25
N ALA A 670 11.18 21.85 6.86
CA ALA A 670 10.28 22.66 7.69
C ALA A 670 9.96 21.98 9.03
N VAL A 671 9.54 20.71 9.02
CA VAL A 671 9.26 19.93 10.24
C VAL A 671 10.49 19.87 11.14
N THR A 672 11.65 19.67 10.53
CA THR A 672 12.91 19.55 11.26
C THR A 672 13.38 20.89 11.85
N ILE A 673 13.26 21.98 11.10
CA ILE A 673 13.54 23.35 11.57
C ILE A 673 12.60 23.72 12.72
N VAL A 674 11.30 23.45 12.59
CA VAL A 674 10.31 23.66 13.66
C VAL A 674 10.67 22.85 14.89
N ASN A 675 11.09 21.60 14.73
CA ASN A 675 11.51 20.74 15.84
C ASN A 675 12.76 21.31 16.57
N ILE A 676 13.76 21.80 15.84
CA ILE A 676 14.90 22.52 16.41
C ILE A 676 14.44 23.78 17.16
N LEU A 677 13.60 24.62 16.53
CA LEU A 677 13.08 25.84 17.15
C LEU A 677 12.35 25.54 18.46
N ILE A 678 11.50 24.51 18.48
CA ILE A 678 10.80 24.06 19.70
C ILE A 678 11.79 23.62 20.77
N TYR A 679 12.83 22.85 20.40
CA TYR A 679 13.88 22.45 21.34
C TYR A 679 14.61 23.67 21.94
N LEU A 680 14.99 24.65 21.10
CA LEU A 680 15.68 25.87 21.54
C LEU A 680 14.80 26.73 22.44
N LEU A 681 13.53 26.95 22.05
CA LEU A 681 12.55 27.70 22.83
C LEU A 681 12.25 27.03 24.18
N ALA A 682 12.11 25.71 24.18
CA ALA A 682 11.92 24.94 25.41
C ALA A 682 13.14 25.06 26.32
N THR A 683 14.36 24.96 25.76
CA THR A 683 15.62 25.11 26.51
C THR A 683 15.72 26.50 27.14
N ALA A 684 15.51 27.56 26.36
CA ALA A 684 15.53 28.94 26.84
C ALA A 684 14.48 29.20 27.93
N ARG A 685 13.27 28.65 27.77
CA ARG A 685 12.21 28.74 28.79
C ARG A 685 12.62 28.06 30.08
N TYR A 686 13.14 26.83 30.02
CA TYR A 686 13.56 26.10 31.21
C TYR A 686 14.78 26.74 31.89
N GLU A 687 15.71 27.31 31.13
CA GLU A 687 16.84 28.09 31.66
C GLU A 687 16.36 29.32 32.43
N ARG A 688 15.42 30.11 31.88
CA ARG A 688 14.84 31.28 32.57
C ARG A 688 14.12 30.88 33.86
N ILE A 689 13.35 29.79 33.83
CA ILE A 689 12.67 29.26 35.02
C ILE A 689 13.70 28.81 36.07
N LEU A 690 14.81 28.19 35.64
CA LEU A 690 15.88 27.77 36.54
C LEU A 690 16.54 28.98 37.23
N ALA A 691 16.86 30.03 36.46
CA ALA A 691 17.46 31.26 36.98
C ALA A 691 16.52 31.99 37.95
N ALA A 692 15.24 32.13 37.60
CA ALA A 692 14.24 32.79 38.44
C ALA A 692 13.94 32.04 39.75
N ASN A 693 14.09 30.71 39.77
CA ASN A 693 13.93 29.92 40.99
C ASN A 693 15.14 30.05 41.91
N HIS A 694 16.37 30.12 41.37
CA HIS A 694 17.57 30.32 42.20
C HIS A 694 17.62 31.74 42.77
N SER A 695 17.20 32.77 42.03
CA SER A 695 17.13 34.15 42.53
C SER A 695 16.02 34.42 43.56
N ARG A 696 15.20 33.40 43.89
CA ARG A 696 14.17 33.47 44.94
C ARG A 696 14.55 32.68 46.20
N GLU A 697 15.56 31.82 46.09
CA GLU A 697 16.08 31.00 47.21
C GLU A 697 17.27 31.68 47.91
N GLU A 698 17.92 32.63 47.24
CA GLU A 698 18.80 33.67 47.83
C GLU A 698 17.99 34.91 48.18
#